data_AF-A0A818JZP4-F1
#
_entry.id   AF-A0A818JZP4-F1
#
_cell.length_a   1.000
_cell.length_b   1.000
_cell.length_c   1.000
_cell.angle_alpha   90.00
_cell.angle_beta   90.00
_cell.angle_gamma   90.00
#
_symmetry.space_group_name_H-M   'P 1'
#
loop_
_entity.id
_entity.type
_entity.pdbx_description
1 polymer ?
#
loop_
_entity_poly.entity_id
_entity_poly.type
_entity_poly.pdbx_seq_one_letter_code
_entity_poly.pdbx_strand_id
1 'polypeptide(L)'
;MLQNITFTNGQMVIPMKAEDSCVPSIISVRCQQNYVVVVVVRSAFYGVAQIADSCSYTTGDCIADAMSIVTCTVDTLQCNMYAARKKLPQCNDQYSSYIHVEYECVPISMDDSTKEYNVCQNSTEITSDHGIIRSPGYPTQFQTTTCDRASLTVNDGKDRRVLCGLRQPELVLISCSNIVDFSFVSTHEAIGYRGFKVYSQTIDAPTHWTCTSDGFTTAATTATTTTTTTTIATTATTAATTTTIATTATTTTIATTAATTTTIATAAATTTIATTTLWTTPFGTGAVSTSNQQIFTCGQQPLLLECDQPGYGLILHKVQLGASQTGDCTFSSNDCVEDRTKIYNTCAGKTLCYISTSAQSMKSCNGTKSNYVYVEYQCIPTRPKLIRDICPSTDSSENVEGGAIISSLNYTSESRTCKLQLQTSESLGSQSYKAFKIYILTLNLPIRPTLRDQGAQCSENDPSIEIDDPESGVTRLCGNSHARYLLETCSNTIEIRYKNLIVNTDTTKYKGFEIYLESIQRDKCRPTLPPSIRTPPFNITSRIICGLASGRETVNFACTPNYGLVFLQSYHFVTKEPSQCNVNEYTCLYPSKQPQAQCSGQQTCSYTYPVPLLSPLNACQNSQADSTQFYYQCLPMRPSLEYSTVKFCFNSETLNEKGFIETPDYPNTYQNGKRQCSLTIRLPKNNDGKIYSIYLYIIGLSLRDTSTINPSSATECFDSIKYTDGDRTDSLCGKIDQPVLEYYTNKQEVNLTLNISEALPFSEWNNWQGARLFYIIGDQSLPSQPTSIDDTDKSSKGKLNLGGLIAGIVVGVLLVAVIIGFVLYRRHLLLKSSITPTVKYDNDTITVNGATTNEGTEKQTSTSVDLLKEPAT
;
A
#
# COMPACT_ATOMS: atom_id res chain seq x y z
N MET A 1 1.70 -45.13 24.86
CA MET A 1 1.30 -46.36 24.13
C MET A 1 0.88 -45.93 22.74
N LEU A 2 1.72 -46.12 21.71
CA LEU A 2 1.30 -46.05 20.31
C LEU A 2 1.89 -47.29 19.65
N GLN A 3 1.04 -48.28 19.39
CA GLN A 3 1.38 -49.46 18.61
C GLN A 3 1.48 -49.07 17.13
N ASN A 4 2.34 -49.76 16.38
CA ASN A 4 2.45 -49.67 14.92
C ASN A 4 1.04 -49.65 14.27
N ILE A 5 0.59 -48.49 13.82
CA ILE A 5 -0.64 -48.36 13.03
C ILE A 5 -0.25 -48.63 11.58
N THR A 6 -0.51 -49.85 11.12
CA THR A 6 -0.59 -50.12 9.68
C THR A 6 -1.86 -49.49 9.14
N PHE A 7 -1.72 -48.48 8.27
CA PHE A 7 -2.84 -47.85 7.58
C PHE A 7 -3.56 -48.89 6.71
N THR A 8 -4.78 -49.28 7.09
CA THR A 8 -5.72 -49.89 6.15
C THR A 8 -6.13 -48.83 5.14
N ASN A 9 -6.32 -49.19 3.86
CA ASN A 9 -6.72 -48.32 2.74
C ASN A 9 -8.15 -47.72 2.90
N GLY A 10 -8.40 -47.09 4.04
CA GLY A 10 -9.60 -46.31 4.34
C GLY A 10 -9.48 -44.88 3.82
N GLN A 11 -10.62 -44.20 3.87
CA GLN A 11 -11.01 -42.92 3.28
C GLN A 11 -10.05 -41.72 3.53
N MET A 12 -8.85 -41.75 2.97
CA MET A 12 -7.92 -40.61 2.93
C MET A 12 -8.18 -39.75 1.69
N VAL A 13 -7.73 -38.49 1.70
CA VAL A 13 -7.75 -37.64 0.49
C VAL A 13 -7.02 -38.37 -0.61
N ILE A 14 -7.73 -38.60 -1.73
CA ILE A 14 -7.14 -39.22 -2.91
C ILE A 14 -6.12 -38.23 -3.46
N PRO A 15 -4.87 -38.66 -3.75
CA PRO A 15 -3.81 -37.78 -4.21
C PRO A 15 -4.24 -36.91 -5.38
N MET A 16 -3.63 -35.72 -5.42
CA MET A 16 -3.90 -34.64 -6.36
C MET A 16 -4.04 -35.15 -7.79
N LYS A 17 -5.18 -34.88 -8.42
CA LYS A 17 -5.42 -35.14 -9.83
C LYS A 17 -5.25 -33.83 -10.60
N ALA A 18 -4.65 -33.92 -11.77
CA ALA A 18 -4.61 -32.83 -12.73
C ALA A 18 -5.53 -33.18 -13.90
N GLU A 19 -6.30 -32.20 -14.35
CA GLU A 19 -7.13 -32.31 -15.55
C GLU A 19 -6.78 -31.15 -16.49
N ASP A 20 -6.60 -31.49 -17.76
CA ASP A 20 -6.33 -30.54 -18.84
C ASP A 20 -7.50 -30.52 -19.81
N SER A 21 -7.85 -29.34 -20.32
CA SER A 21 -8.85 -29.23 -21.38
C SER A 21 -8.55 -28.09 -22.35
N CYS A 22 -8.77 -28.33 -23.65
CA CYS A 22 -8.68 -27.29 -24.69
C CYS A 22 -9.66 -26.15 -24.41
N VAL A 23 -9.35 -24.90 -24.79
CA VAL A 23 -10.30 -23.78 -24.67
C VAL A 23 -10.76 -23.22 -26.03
N PRO A 24 -12.05 -22.86 -26.19
CA PRO A 24 -13.08 -22.87 -25.16
C PRO A 24 -13.69 -24.26 -24.93
N SER A 25 -13.88 -24.66 -23.68
CA SER A 25 -14.58 -25.92 -23.33
C SER A 25 -15.16 -25.88 -21.92
N ILE A 26 -15.91 -26.93 -21.59
CA ILE A 26 -16.30 -27.23 -20.20
C ILE A 26 -15.32 -28.27 -19.68
N ILE A 27 -14.54 -27.91 -18.65
CA ILE A 27 -13.71 -28.86 -17.91
C ILE A 27 -14.54 -29.45 -16.76
N SER A 28 -14.59 -30.78 -16.69
CA SER A 28 -15.39 -31.52 -15.72
C SER A 28 -14.47 -32.30 -14.79
N VAL A 29 -14.19 -31.74 -13.62
CA VAL A 29 -13.45 -32.47 -12.57
C VAL A 29 -14.43 -33.30 -11.75
N ARG A 30 -14.11 -34.58 -11.54
CA ARG A 30 -15.05 -35.54 -10.92
C ARG A 30 -14.36 -36.46 -9.91
N CYS A 31 -14.95 -36.58 -8.74
CA CYS A 31 -14.56 -37.57 -7.75
C CYS A 31 -15.24 -38.94 -8.02
N GLN A 32 -14.57 -40.04 -7.70
CA GLN A 32 -15.10 -41.39 -7.97
C GLN A 32 -16.39 -41.67 -7.17
N GLN A 33 -17.35 -42.36 -7.80
CA GLN A 33 -18.78 -42.42 -7.45
C GLN A 33 -19.15 -43.06 -6.08
N ASN A 34 -18.19 -43.54 -5.30
CA ASN A 34 -18.50 -44.31 -4.09
C ASN A 34 -18.37 -43.52 -2.78
N TYR A 35 -18.12 -42.21 -2.87
CA TYR A 35 -17.84 -41.37 -1.71
C TYR A 35 -18.57 -40.04 -1.85
N VAL A 36 -19.19 -39.54 -0.77
CA VAL A 36 -19.68 -38.15 -0.73
C VAL A 36 -18.45 -37.27 -0.56
N VAL A 37 -17.98 -36.66 -1.65
CA VAL A 37 -16.69 -35.96 -1.72
C VAL A 37 -16.89 -34.56 -2.26
N VAL A 38 -16.13 -33.60 -1.77
CA VAL A 38 -16.01 -32.25 -2.31
C VAL A 38 -14.72 -32.13 -3.11
N VAL A 39 -14.83 -31.53 -4.29
CA VAL A 39 -13.71 -31.12 -5.11
C VAL A 39 -13.09 -29.86 -4.50
N VAL A 40 -11.82 -29.94 -4.11
CA VAL A 40 -11.01 -28.79 -3.68
C VAL A 40 -9.99 -28.50 -4.75
N VAL A 41 -10.09 -27.34 -5.40
CA VAL A 41 -9.15 -26.93 -6.44
C VAL A 41 -7.93 -26.30 -5.78
N ARG A 42 -6.74 -26.82 -6.08
CA ARG A 42 -5.46 -26.38 -5.52
C ARG A 42 -4.83 -25.29 -6.38
N SER A 43 -4.83 -25.50 -7.68
CA SER A 43 -4.31 -24.57 -8.65
C SER A 43 -5.15 -24.65 -9.93
N ALA A 44 -5.29 -23.53 -10.60
CA ALA A 44 -5.88 -23.47 -11.92
C ALA A 44 -5.17 -22.39 -12.72
N PHE A 45 -4.77 -22.71 -13.94
CA PHE A 45 -4.14 -21.74 -14.83
C PHE A 45 -4.51 -21.99 -16.28
N TYR A 46 -4.55 -20.91 -17.04
CA TYR A 46 -4.57 -20.95 -18.48
C TYR A 46 -3.14 -21.13 -19.00
N GLY A 47 -2.97 -21.86 -20.10
CA GLY A 47 -1.67 -21.96 -20.75
C GLY A 47 -1.73 -21.81 -22.25
N VAL A 48 -0.60 -21.38 -22.84
CA VAL A 48 -0.32 -21.49 -24.27
C VAL A 48 0.66 -22.62 -24.46
N ALA A 49 0.21 -23.67 -25.14
CA ALA A 49 1.03 -24.85 -25.38
C ALA A 49 2.19 -24.52 -26.32
N GLN A 50 3.40 -24.97 -25.97
CA GLN A 50 4.57 -24.87 -26.85
C GLN A 50 4.43 -25.75 -28.10
N ILE A 51 3.78 -26.91 -27.94
CA ILE A 51 3.44 -27.80 -29.04
C ILE A 51 2.14 -27.30 -29.65
N ALA A 52 2.20 -26.91 -30.93
CA ALA A 52 1.02 -26.50 -31.68
C ALA A 52 -0.08 -27.57 -31.58
N ASP A 53 -1.32 -27.13 -31.35
CA ASP A 53 -2.51 -27.96 -31.17
C ASP A 53 -2.52 -28.90 -29.94
N SER A 54 -1.53 -28.81 -29.04
CA SER A 54 -1.62 -29.48 -27.74
C SER A 54 -2.54 -28.71 -26.79
N CYS A 55 -3.29 -29.47 -25.99
CA CYS A 55 -4.15 -28.93 -24.94
C CYS A 55 -3.80 -29.47 -23.56
N SER A 56 -2.64 -30.10 -23.42
CA SER A 56 -2.15 -30.61 -22.15
C SER A 56 -0.99 -29.77 -21.66
N TYR A 57 -0.94 -29.55 -20.36
CA TYR A 57 0.16 -28.83 -19.74
C TYR A 57 1.47 -29.59 -19.92
N THR A 58 2.48 -28.89 -20.42
CA THR A 58 3.86 -29.37 -20.48
C THR A 58 4.80 -28.38 -19.82
N THR A 59 5.86 -28.90 -19.20
CA THR A 59 6.89 -28.06 -18.57
C THR A 59 7.55 -27.18 -19.63
N GLY A 60 7.33 -25.87 -19.54
CA GLY A 60 7.79 -24.88 -20.51
C GLY A 60 6.67 -24.03 -21.11
N ASP A 61 5.40 -24.46 -20.99
CA ASP A 61 4.26 -23.67 -21.44
C ASP A 61 4.21 -22.31 -20.74
N CYS A 62 3.76 -21.30 -21.49
CA CYS A 62 3.50 -19.99 -20.90
C CYS A 62 2.13 -20.02 -20.21
N ILE A 63 2.09 -19.76 -18.90
CA ILE A 63 0.90 -19.94 -18.07
C ILE A 63 0.44 -18.65 -17.37
N ALA A 64 -0.84 -18.59 -17.03
CA ALA A 64 -1.50 -17.47 -16.40
C ALA A 64 -2.53 -17.94 -15.35
N ASP A 65 -2.49 -17.39 -14.15
CA ASP A 65 -3.41 -17.76 -13.08
C ASP A 65 -4.90 -17.63 -13.51
N ALA A 66 -5.67 -18.65 -13.14
CA ALA A 66 -7.08 -18.83 -13.43
C ALA A 66 -7.90 -19.19 -12.18
N MET A 67 -7.35 -19.08 -10.97
CA MET A 67 -8.10 -19.41 -9.74
C MET A 67 -9.42 -18.64 -9.59
N SER A 68 -9.52 -17.41 -10.13
CA SER A 68 -10.73 -16.58 -10.03
C SER A 68 -11.92 -17.07 -10.86
N ILE A 69 -11.72 -17.94 -11.85
CA ILE A 69 -12.81 -18.49 -12.68
C ILE A 69 -13.29 -19.85 -12.20
N VAL A 70 -12.54 -20.47 -11.29
CA VAL A 70 -12.87 -21.79 -10.76
C VAL A 70 -13.76 -21.64 -9.55
N THR A 71 -15.07 -21.75 -9.76
CA THR A 71 -16.05 -21.80 -8.68
C THR A 71 -16.73 -23.15 -8.67
N CYS A 72 -16.30 -24.03 -7.76
CA CYS A 72 -17.01 -25.28 -7.51
C CYS A 72 -18.05 -25.06 -6.42
N THR A 73 -19.30 -25.41 -6.70
CA THR A 73 -20.36 -25.42 -5.69
C THR A 73 -20.03 -26.47 -4.63
N VAL A 74 -20.15 -26.09 -3.36
CA VAL A 74 -20.02 -27.01 -2.21
C VAL A 74 -20.95 -28.21 -2.37
N ASP A 75 -20.50 -29.37 -1.89
CA ASP A 75 -21.25 -30.64 -1.85
C ASP A 75 -21.57 -31.28 -3.21
N THR A 76 -20.78 -31.02 -4.26
CA THR A 76 -20.95 -31.67 -5.57
C THR A 76 -19.81 -32.65 -5.89
N LEU A 77 -20.16 -33.86 -6.35
CA LEU A 77 -19.20 -34.90 -6.79
C LEU A 77 -18.50 -34.57 -8.11
N GLN A 78 -19.03 -33.57 -8.82
CA GLN A 78 -18.57 -33.14 -10.13
C GLN A 78 -18.67 -31.62 -10.18
N CYS A 79 -17.58 -30.98 -10.58
CA CYS A 79 -17.53 -29.55 -10.82
C CYS A 79 -17.26 -29.30 -12.30
N ASN A 80 -18.23 -28.66 -12.96
CA ASN A 80 -18.14 -28.29 -14.37
C ASN A 80 -17.80 -26.80 -14.45
N MET A 81 -16.66 -26.47 -15.05
CA MET A 81 -16.22 -25.09 -15.21
C MET A 81 -16.16 -24.78 -16.70
N TYR A 82 -16.73 -23.64 -17.10
CA TYR A 82 -16.59 -23.17 -18.48
C TYR A 82 -15.35 -22.29 -18.59
N ALA A 83 -14.37 -22.72 -19.38
CA ALA A 83 -13.15 -21.99 -19.63
C ALA A 83 -13.19 -21.39 -21.03
N ALA A 84 -13.38 -20.07 -21.13
CA ALA A 84 -13.27 -19.34 -22.38
C ALA A 84 -11.80 -19.14 -22.78
N ARG A 85 -11.53 -18.89 -24.07
CA ARG A 85 -10.22 -18.40 -24.51
C ARG A 85 -9.92 -17.06 -23.85
N LYS A 86 -8.78 -16.98 -23.17
CA LYS A 86 -8.32 -15.78 -22.48
C LYS A 86 -7.08 -15.28 -23.18
N LYS A 87 -7.05 -14.00 -23.55
CA LYS A 87 -5.83 -13.36 -24.03
C LYS A 87 -4.88 -13.22 -22.84
N LEU A 88 -3.67 -13.76 -22.93
CA LEU A 88 -2.70 -13.83 -21.84
C LEU A 88 -1.59 -12.80 -22.06
N PRO A 89 -1.59 -11.65 -21.37
CA PRO A 89 -0.57 -10.62 -21.54
C PRO A 89 0.86 -11.10 -21.22
N GLN A 90 1.00 -12.10 -20.34
CA GLN A 90 2.29 -12.75 -20.05
C GLN A 90 2.81 -13.64 -21.19
N CYS A 91 1.93 -14.04 -22.12
CA CYS A 91 2.27 -14.92 -23.23
C CYS A 91 2.26 -14.14 -24.55
N ASN A 92 2.84 -12.94 -24.55
CA ASN A 92 2.87 -12.05 -25.72
C ASN A 92 1.49 -11.83 -26.33
N ASP A 93 0.48 -11.62 -25.47
CA ASP A 93 -0.89 -11.39 -25.90
C ASP A 93 -1.51 -12.54 -26.72
N GLN A 94 -0.94 -13.75 -26.63
CA GLN A 94 -1.50 -14.96 -27.24
C GLN A 94 -2.75 -15.39 -26.47
N TYR A 95 -3.68 -16.02 -27.19
CA TYR A 95 -4.84 -16.66 -26.56
C TYR A 95 -4.43 -17.98 -25.93
N SER A 96 -4.97 -18.28 -24.76
CA SER A 96 -4.82 -19.58 -24.12
C SER A 96 -5.29 -20.71 -25.04
N SER A 97 -4.51 -21.79 -25.07
CA SER A 97 -4.81 -23.03 -25.80
C SER A 97 -5.55 -24.02 -24.90
N TYR A 98 -5.23 -24.03 -23.60
CA TYR A 98 -5.84 -24.92 -22.62
C TYR A 98 -6.06 -24.25 -21.26
N ILE A 99 -6.82 -24.93 -20.41
CA ILE A 99 -6.89 -24.71 -18.97
C ILE A 99 -6.42 -25.98 -18.26
N HIS A 100 -5.59 -25.81 -17.24
CA HIS A 100 -5.11 -26.86 -16.35
C HIS A 100 -5.73 -26.64 -14.97
N VAL A 101 -6.24 -27.70 -14.35
CA VAL A 101 -6.82 -27.65 -13.01
C VAL A 101 -6.28 -28.81 -12.18
N GLU A 102 -5.56 -28.48 -11.11
CA GLU A 102 -5.16 -29.43 -10.08
C GLU A 102 -6.21 -29.42 -8.98
N TYR A 103 -6.76 -30.59 -8.65
CA TYR A 103 -7.79 -30.72 -7.64
C TYR A 103 -7.60 -31.97 -6.78
N GLU A 104 -8.19 -31.91 -5.59
CA GLU A 104 -8.26 -33.00 -4.64
C GLU A 104 -9.71 -33.35 -4.35
N CYS A 105 -9.89 -34.61 -3.99
CA CYS A 105 -11.17 -35.19 -3.63
C CYS A 105 -11.19 -35.37 -2.10
N VAL A 106 -11.89 -34.47 -1.40
CA VAL A 106 -11.98 -34.48 0.07
C VAL A 106 -13.30 -35.11 0.53
N PRO A 107 -13.28 -36.17 1.36
CA PRO A 107 -14.51 -36.80 1.83
C PRO A 107 -15.30 -35.84 2.75
N ILE A 108 -16.61 -35.67 2.46
CA ILE A 108 -17.53 -34.84 3.25
C ILE A 108 -18.50 -35.64 4.11
N SER A 109 -18.60 -36.94 3.90
CA SER A 109 -19.20 -37.86 4.85
C SER A 109 -18.23 -39.01 4.97
N MET A 110 -17.90 -39.40 6.20
CA MET A 110 -17.09 -40.57 6.43
C MET A 110 -17.92 -41.69 7.04
N ASP A 111 -17.43 -42.92 6.99
CA ASP A 111 -18.11 -44.06 7.61
C ASP A 111 -18.04 -43.98 9.15
N ASP A 112 -18.84 -44.81 9.84
CA ASP A 112 -18.97 -44.83 11.31
C ASP A 112 -17.64 -45.02 12.06
N SER A 113 -16.55 -45.42 11.39
CA SER A 113 -15.23 -45.58 11.99
C SER A 113 -14.45 -44.27 12.14
N THR A 114 -14.87 -43.24 11.41
CA THR A 114 -14.20 -41.94 11.31
C THR A 114 -14.97 -40.89 12.08
N LYS A 115 -14.32 -40.31 13.09
CA LYS A 115 -14.96 -39.45 14.07
C LYS A 115 -15.24 -38.06 13.48
N GLU A 116 -16.49 -37.63 13.55
CA GLU A 116 -16.85 -36.21 13.42
C GLU A 116 -16.67 -35.53 14.78
N TYR A 117 -15.89 -34.46 14.81
CA TYR A 117 -15.58 -33.66 15.99
C TYR A 117 -16.32 -32.34 15.94
N ASN A 118 -16.91 -31.94 17.06
CA ASN A 118 -17.54 -30.63 17.19
C ASN A 118 -16.63 -29.74 18.04
N VAL A 119 -16.16 -28.63 17.46
CA VAL A 119 -15.14 -27.75 18.06
C VAL A 119 -15.57 -27.18 19.43
N CYS A 120 -16.87 -27.10 19.74
CA CYS A 120 -17.34 -26.61 21.05
C CYS A 120 -17.93 -27.69 21.97
N GLN A 121 -17.94 -28.96 21.59
CA GLN A 121 -18.40 -30.04 22.48
C GLN A 121 -17.21 -30.78 23.08
N ASN A 122 -16.98 -30.56 24.38
CA ASN A 122 -15.90 -31.13 25.22
C ASN A 122 -14.49 -31.02 24.62
N SER A 123 -13.56 -30.39 25.36
CA SER A 123 -12.14 -30.24 25.00
C SER A 123 -11.51 -31.61 24.74
N THR A 124 -11.54 -32.05 23.49
CA THR A 124 -11.00 -33.34 23.08
C THR A 124 -9.83 -33.07 22.17
N GLU A 125 -8.66 -33.46 22.64
CA GLU A 125 -7.49 -33.65 21.80
C GLU A 125 -7.88 -34.64 20.69
N ILE A 126 -7.80 -34.21 19.44
CA ILE A 126 -8.10 -35.05 18.29
C ILE A 126 -6.84 -35.81 17.96
N THR A 127 -6.79 -37.09 18.34
CA THR A 127 -5.62 -37.96 18.10
C THR A 127 -5.80 -38.87 16.88
N SER A 128 -6.81 -38.62 16.05
CA SER A 128 -7.01 -39.41 14.82
C SER A 128 -6.17 -38.86 13.68
N ASP A 129 -5.62 -39.76 12.87
CA ASP A 129 -4.81 -39.39 11.71
C ASP A 129 -5.60 -38.64 10.65
N HIS A 130 -6.94 -38.74 10.66
CA HIS A 130 -7.84 -37.93 9.85
C HIS A 130 -9.19 -37.77 10.55
N GLY A 131 -9.97 -36.77 10.14
CA GLY A 131 -11.22 -36.43 10.80
C GLY A 131 -11.94 -35.25 10.16
N ILE A 132 -13.21 -35.09 10.52
CA ILE A 132 -14.02 -33.93 10.18
C ILE A 132 -14.22 -33.12 11.46
N ILE A 133 -13.84 -31.84 11.44
CA ILE A 133 -14.07 -30.88 12.51
C ILE A 133 -15.17 -29.93 12.05
N ARG A 134 -16.23 -29.77 12.83
CA ARG A 134 -17.33 -28.85 12.52
C ARG A 134 -17.62 -27.90 13.66
N SER A 135 -18.22 -26.76 13.34
CA SER A 135 -18.84 -25.91 14.36
C SER A 135 -20.10 -26.58 14.93
N PRO A 136 -20.57 -26.16 16.12
CA PRO A 136 -21.85 -26.60 16.64
C PRO A 136 -23.00 -26.31 15.67
N GLY A 137 -23.90 -27.28 15.49
CA GLY A 137 -25.11 -27.12 14.68
C GLY A 137 -24.93 -27.21 13.15
N TYR A 138 -23.74 -27.45 12.61
CA TYR A 138 -23.55 -27.59 11.15
C TYR A 138 -24.41 -28.75 10.57
N PRO A 139 -25.16 -28.57 9.46
CA PRO A 139 -25.21 -27.42 8.54
C PRO A 139 -26.41 -26.47 8.77
N THR A 140 -27.15 -26.57 9.88
CA THR A 140 -28.44 -25.86 10.02
C THR A 140 -28.26 -24.35 10.02
N GLN A 141 -29.26 -23.66 9.45
CA GLN A 141 -29.17 -22.25 9.14
C GLN A 141 -29.28 -21.36 10.36
N PHE A 142 -28.56 -20.27 10.19
CA PHE A 142 -28.66 -19.03 10.87
C PHE A 142 -28.65 -17.98 9.65
N GLN A 143 -29.07 -16.67 9.71
CA GLN A 143 -29.06 -15.58 8.65
C GLN A 143 -28.18 -14.23 8.80
N THR A 144 -27.04 -14.00 8.08
CA THR A 144 -26.24 -12.77 7.76
C THR A 144 -24.79 -13.08 7.26
N THR A 145 -24.13 -12.12 6.59
CA THR A 145 -22.97 -12.27 5.67
C THR A 145 -21.70 -11.45 5.99
N THR A 146 -21.50 -10.93 7.21
CA THR A 146 -20.28 -10.15 7.55
C THR A 146 -19.38 -10.82 8.60
N CYS A 147 -18.06 -10.70 8.37
CA CYS A 147 -16.96 -11.38 9.08
C CYS A 147 -16.75 -10.98 10.55
N ASP A 148 -17.57 -10.08 11.10
CA ASP A 148 -17.29 -9.45 12.41
C ASP A 148 -17.82 -10.28 13.59
N ARG A 149 -18.55 -11.38 13.31
CA ARG A 149 -19.41 -12.07 14.28
C ARG A 149 -19.03 -13.53 14.57
N ALA A 150 -18.38 -14.20 13.63
CA ALA A 150 -17.89 -15.57 13.78
C ALA A 150 -16.57 -15.77 13.02
N SER A 151 -15.59 -16.40 13.66
CA SER A 151 -14.31 -16.71 13.02
C SER A 151 -13.75 -18.05 13.50
N LEU A 152 -13.09 -18.76 12.59
CA LEU A 152 -12.29 -19.93 12.88
C LEU A 152 -10.81 -19.54 12.79
N THR A 153 -10.10 -19.61 13.91
CA THR A 153 -8.65 -19.53 13.94
C THR A 153 -8.08 -20.94 13.87
N VAL A 154 -7.16 -21.17 12.92
CA VAL A 154 -6.34 -22.39 12.83
C VAL A 154 -4.90 -21.99 13.10
N ASN A 155 -4.26 -22.60 14.08
CA ASN A 155 -2.93 -22.24 14.53
C ASN A 155 -2.09 -23.50 14.78
N ASP A 156 -0.96 -23.66 14.13
CA ASP A 156 -0.05 -24.79 14.37
C ASP A 156 1.12 -24.45 15.31
N GLY A 157 1.09 -23.26 15.92
CA GLY A 157 2.17 -22.71 16.75
C GLY A 157 3.17 -21.84 15.99
N LYS A 158 3.29 -21.99 14.67
CA LYS A 158 4.12 -21.17 13.77
C LYS A 158 3.28 -20.23 12.92
N ASP A 159 2.26 -20.76 12.25
CA ASP A 159 1.33 -20.10 11.36
C ASP A 159 -0.06 -20.02 11.98
N ARG A 160 -0.62 -18.80 12.00
CA ARG A 160 -1.97 -18.53 12.47
C ARG A 160 -2.83 -17.98 11.33
N ARG A 161 -3.89 -18.72 10.98
CA ARG A 161 -4.87 -18.29 9.98
C ARG A 161 -6.21 -18.03 10.64
N VAL A 162 -6.81 -16.87 10.33
CA VAL A 162 -8.15 -16.51 10.79
C VAL A 162 -9.09 -16.51 9.58
N LEU A 163 -10.05 -17.42 9.60
CA LEU A 163 -11.05 -17.62 8.56
C LEU A 163 -12.40 -17.07 9.00
N CYS A 164 -13.09 -16.40 8.08
CA CYS A 164 -14.42 -15.86 8.27
C CYS A 164 -15.15 -15.71 6.92
N GLY A 165 -16.46 -15.52 7.00
CA GLY A 165 -17.33 -15.26 5.84
C GLY A 165 -17.70 -16.52 5.05
N LEU A 166 -18.34 -16.33 3.91
CA LEU A 166 -18.62 -17.40 2.95
C LEU A 166 -17.32 -17.72 2.19
N ARG A 167 -16.84 -18.95 2.37
CA ARG A 167 -15.63 -19.45 1.72
C ARG A 167 -15.99 -20.62 0.83
N GLN A 168 -15.30 -20.71 -0.31
CA GLN A 168 -15.27 -21.95 -1.07
C GLN A 168 -14.35 -22.95 -0.35
N PRO A 169 -14.53 -24.26 -0.58
CA PRO A 169 -13.61 -25.27 -0.07
C PRO A 169 -12.18 -24.93 -0.53
N GLU A 170 -11.30 -24.70 0.44
CA GLU A 170 -9.90 -24.35 0.20
C GLU A 170 -9.01 -25.12 1.18
N LEU A 171 -7.75 -25.36 0.78
CA LEU A 171 -6.75 -25.77 1.75
C LEU A 171 -6.48 -24.60 2.70
N VAL A 172 -6.72 -24.83 3.98
CA VAL A 172 -6.50 -23.82 5.02
C VAL A 172 -5.04 -23.78 5.48
N LEU A 173 -4.47 -24.94 5.80
CA LEU A 173 -3.16 -25.08 6.43
C LEU A 173 -2.55 -26.44 6.08
N ILE A 174 -1.26 -26.45 5.77
CA ILE A 174 -0.40 -27.64 5.84
C ILE A 174 0.76 -27.24 6.74
N SER A 175 1.08 -28.08 7.73
CA SER A 175 2.09 -27.78 8.74
C SER A 175 3.04 -28.96 8.94
N CYS A 176 4.26 -28.64 9.39
CA CYS A 176 5.21 -29.60 9.95
C CYS A 176 4.96 -29.88 11.45
N SER A 177 4.12 -29.09 12.11
CA SER A 177 3.74 -29.29 13.51
C SER A 177 2.84 -30.52 13.64
N ASN A 178 3.03 -31.28 14.71
CA ASN A 178 2.12 -32.36 15.09
C ASN A 178 0.93 -31.87 15.94
N ILE A 179 0.86 -30.56 16.24
CA ILE A 179 -0.21 -29.94 17.03
C ILE A 179 -0.84 -28.81 16.22
N VAL A 180 -2.15 -28.87 16.03
CA VAL A 180 -2.93 -27.80 15.39
C VAL A 180 -4.11 -27.42 16.29
N ASP A 181 -4.10 -26.18 16.72
CA ASP A 181 -5.15 -25.57 17.54
C ASP A 181 -6.23 -24.97 16.65
N PHE A 182 -7.47 -25.40 16.89
CA PHE A 182 -8.67 -24.81 16.29
C PHE A 182 -9.41 -24.00 17.35
N SER A 183 -9.53 -22.70 17.14
CA SER A 183 -10.30 -21.81 18.02
C SER A 183 -11.44 -21.19 17.22
N PHE A 184 -12.67 -21.57 17.58
CA PHE A 184 -13.87 -20.98 16.99
C PHE A 184 -14.50 -20.01 17.98
N VAL A 185 -14.71 -18.77 17.54
CA VAL A 185 -15.37 -17.73 18.32
C VAL A 185 -16.61 -17.29 17.57
N SER A 186 -17.75 -17.28 18.26
CA SER A 186 -19.03 -16.73 17.77
C SER A 186 -19.62 -15.86 18.89
N THR A 187 -19.81 -14.56 18.63
CA THR A 187 -20.10 -13.58 19.68
C THR A 187 -21.58 -13.26 19.89
N HIS A 188 -22.51 -13.84 19.11
CA HIS A 188 -23.98 -13.69 19.25
C HIS A 188 -24.71 -14.99 18.89
N GLU A 189 -26.03 -15.05 19.12
CA GLU A 189 -26.98 -15.89 18.36
C GLU A 189 -26.90 -15.48 16.89
N ALA A 190 -25.80 -15.88 16.26
CA ALA A 190 -25.50 -15.58 14.89
C ALA A 190 -26.61 -16.23 14.12
N ILE A 191 -27.48 -15.44 13.53
CA ILE A 191 -28.22 -15.82 12.35
C ILE A 191 -27.11 -15.55 11.26
N GLY A 192 -26.53 -16.56 10.55
CA GLY A 192 -26.05 -16.48 9.15
C GLY A 192 -25.61 -17.74 8.44
N TYR A 193 -25.35 -18.73 9.25
CA TYR A 193 -24.12 -19.40 9.06
C TYR A 193 -24.42 -20.86 9.22
N ARG A 194 -24.15 -21.63 8.17
CA ARG A 194 -24.23 -23.08 8.25
C ARG A 194 -23.18 -23.64 9.22
N GLY A 195 -22.25 -22.79 9.69
CA GLY A 195 -21.08 -23.23 10.41
C GLY A 195 -19.87 -23.38 9.50
N PHE A 196 -18.85 -24.06 10.01
CA PHE A 196 -17.77 -24.56 9.19
C PHE A 196 -17.71 -26.08 9.27
N LYS A 197 -17.13 -26.69 8.23
CA LYS A 197 -16.71 -28.09 8.19
C LYS A 197 -15.29 -28.12 7.64
N VAL A 198 -14.35 -28.60 8.43
CA VAL A 198 -12.93 -28.74 8.09
C VAL A 198 -12.61 -30.22 8.06
N TYR A 199 -12.01 -30.69 6.97
CA TYR A 199 -11.37 -31.99 6.94
C TYR A 199 -9.91 -31.82 7.35
N SER A 200 -9.45 -32.66 8.27
CA SER A 200 -8.06 -32.74 8.70
C SER A 200 -7.51 -34.12 8.38
N GLN A 201 -6.27 -34.18 7.93
CA GLN A 201 -5.51 -35.42 7.82
C GLN A 201 -4.03 -35.15 8.11
N THR A 202 -3.38 -36.13 8.70
CA THR A 202 -1.93 -36.25 8.78
C THR A 202 -1.44 -36.83 7.45
N ILE A 203 -0.35 -36.29 6.95
CA ILE A 203 0.32 -36.75 5.73
C ILE A 203 1.80 -36.88 6.02
N ASP A 204 2.48 -37.74 5.28
CA ASP A 204 3.93 -37.70 5.24
C ASP A 204 4.40 -36.33 4.71
N ALA A 205 5.46 -35.80 5.31
CA ALA A 205 6.06 -34.56 4.85
C ALA A 205 6.44 -34.71 3.36
N PRO A 206 6.08 -33.74 2.49
CA PRO A 206 6.51 -33.76 1.11
C PRO A 206 8.02 -33.93 1.00
N THR A 207 8.50 -34.64 -0.02
CA THR A 207 9.92 -34.99 -0.18
C THR A 207 10.89 -33.80 -0.22
N HIS A 208 10.38 -32.60 -0.51
CA HIS A 208 11.15 -31.36 -0.55
C HIS A 208 11.01 -30.51 0.73
N TRP A 209 10.28 -30.99 1.74
CA TRP A 209 10.09 -30.29 3.01
C TRP A 209 11.04 -30.86 4.07
N THR A 210 11.77 -29.98 4.75
CA THR A 210 12.52 -30.32 5.95
C THR A 210 11.73 -29.87 7.18
N CYS A 211 10.99 -30.79 7.80
CA CYS A 211 10.32 -30.52 9.06
C CYS A 211 11.32 -30.64 10.22
N THR A 212 11.72 -29.50 10.79
CA THR A 212 12.47 -29.47 12.05
C THR A 212 11.58 -29.92 13.20
N SER A 213 12.06 -30.85 14.03
CA SER A 213 11.36 -31.26 15.25
C SER A 213 11.13 -30.03 16.14
N ASP A 214 9.89 -29.70 16.42
CA ASP A 214 9.45 -28.63 17.31
C ASP A 214 9.58 -28.97 18.81
N GLY A 215 10.15 -30.13 19.13
CA GLY A 215 10.30 -30.63 20.50
C GLY A 215 9.04 -31.33 21.05
N PHE A 216 7.96 -31.41 20.27
CA PHE A 216 6.76 -32.19 20.59
C PHE A 216 6.70 -33.54 19.88
N THR A 217 7.68 -33.81 19.01
CA THR A 217 7.93 -35.15 18.48
C THR A 217 8.41 -36.04 19.61
N THR A 218 7.53 -36.91 20.11
CA THR A 218 7.94 -38.02 20.96
C THR A 218 9.03 -38.77 20.20
N ALA A 219 10.25 -38.78 20.77
CA ALA A 219 11.36 -39.51 20.19
C ALA A 219 10.87 -40.90 19.78
N ALA A 220 10.97 -41.21 18.48
CA ALA A 220 10.64 -42.53 17.98
C ALA A 220 11.36 -43.52 18.89
N THR A 221 10.59 -44.29 19.67
CA THR A 221 11.17 -45.28 20.55
C THR A 221 11.82 -46.26 19.61
N THR A 222 13.15 -46.20 19.50
CA THR A 222 13.93 -47.14 18.71
C THR A 222 13.53 -48.51 19.23
N ALA A 223 12.68 -49.20 18.46
CA ALA A 223 12.31 -50.55 18.79
C ALA A 223 13.59 -51.35 18.65
N THR A 224 14.27 -51.56 19.78
CA THR A 224 15.33 -52.55 19.90
C THR A 224 14.72 -53.83 19.38
N THR A 225 15.12 -54.23 18.19
CA THR A 225 14.66 -55.45 17.55
C THR A 225 15.27 -56.56 18.39
N THR A 226 14.58 -56.97 19.45
CA THR A 226 14.91 -58.19 20.16
C THR A 226 14.73 -59.29 19.13
N THR A 227 15.84 -59.79 18.63
CA THR A 227 15.86 -60.93 17.73
C THR A 227 15.31 -62.09 18.54
N THR A 228 14.01 -62.36 18.40
CA THR A 228 13.42 -63.57 18.95
C THR A 228 14.02 -64.71 18.14
N THR A 229 15.03 -65.36 18.70
CA THR A 229 15.54 -66.63 18.18
C THR A 229 14.38 -67.62 18.28
N THR A 230 13.67 -67.81 17.17
CA THR A 230 12.67 -68.87 17.04
C THR A 230 13.43 -70.19 17.06
N THR A 231 13.53 -70.79 18.24
CA THR A 231 14.03 -72.16 18.40
C THR A 231 13.02 -73.09 17.73
N ILE A 232 13.26 -73.44 16.48
CA ILE A 232 12.56 -74.54 15.81
C ILE A 232 12.96 -75.81 16.56
N ALA A 233 12.01 -76.35 17.34
CA ALA A 233 12.12 -77.70 17.89
C ALA A 233 12.15 -78.69 16.72
N THR A 234 13.36 -79.05 16.29
CA THR A 234 13.58 -80.17 15.38
C THR A 234 13.76 -81.41 16.25
N THR A 235 12.77 -82.29 16.20
CA THR A 235 12.85 -83.66 16.68
C THR A 235 13.91 -84.38 15.85
N ALA A 236 15.08 -84.62 16.43
CA ALA A 236 16.06 -85.56 15.90
C ALA A 236 16.71 -86.33 17.05
N THR A 237 16.27 -87.57 17.17
CA THR A 237 16.76 -88.62 18.05
C THR A 237 18.18 -89.02 17.66
N THR A 238 19.06 -89.19 18.66
CA THR A 238 20.26 -90.07 18.69
C THR A 238 21.30 -89.95 17.57
N ALA A 239 22.52 -89.53 17.94
CA ALA A 239 23.70 -90.41 18.01
C ALA A 239 24.93 -89.64 18.51
N ALA A 240 25.66 -90.26 19.43
CA ALA A 240 26.93 -89.80 19.95
C ALA A 240 28.04 -89.93 18.91
N THR A 241 28.90 -88.92 18.75
CA THR A 241 30.34 -89.14 18.49
C THR A 241 31.17 -87.91 18.82
N THR A 242 32.27 -88.16 19.52
CA THR A 242 33.49 -87.38 19.73
C THR A 242 34.02 -86.71 18.44
N THR A 243 34.72 -85.55 18.56
CA THR A 243 36.13 -85.33 18.15
C THR A 243 36.51 -83.83 18.13
N THR A 244 37.47 -83.49 18.99
CA THR A 244 38.66 -82.63 18.88
C THR A 244 38.94 -81.76 17.62
N ILE A 245 39.50 -80.55 17.86
CA ILE A 245 40.62 -79.82 17.17
C ILE A 245 40.35 -78.32 16.84
N ALA A 246 41.01 -77.47 17.66
CA ALA A 246 41.96 -76.38 17.36
C ALA A 246 41.59 -75.00 16.73
N THR A 247 42.28 -73.99 17.32
CA THR A 247 42.96 -72.80 16.72
C THR A 247 42.10 -71.63 16.19
N THR A 248 42.37 -70.33 16.39
CA THR A 248 43.34 -69.51 17.16
C THR A 248 42.85 -68.04 17.10
N ALA A 249 43.25 -67.23 18.11
CA ALA A 249 43.46 -65.77 18.09
C ALA A 249 42.20 -64.86 17.98
N THR A 250 42.07 -63.73 18.69
CA THR A 250 43.11 -62.82 19.20
C THR A 250 42.55 -62.03 20.39
N THR A 251 43.39 -61.84 21.40
CA THR A 251 43.11 -61.20 22.69
C THR A 251 43.71 -59.79 22.69
N THR A 252 42.93 -58.76 23.06
CA THR A 252 43.46 -57.57 23.76
C THR A 252 42.36 -56.89 24.60
N THR A 253 42.33 -57.26 25.89
CA THR A 253 42.39 -56.42 27.12
C THR A 253 42.53 -54.88 26.93
N ILE A 254 42.02 -53.93 27.75
CA ILE A 254 41.73 -53.77 29.21
C ILE A 254 40.90 -52.46 29.36
N ALA A 255 39.88 -52.36 30.24
CA ALA A 255 39.79 -51.53 31.48
C ALA A 255 38.45 -50.76 31.45
N THR A 256 37.71 -50.44 32.51
CA THR A 256 37.77 -50.70 33.95
C THR A 256 36.39 -50.32 34.49
N THR A 257 35.76 -51.21 35.25
CA THR A 257 34.47 -51.00 35.91
C THR A 257 34.73 -50.46 37.32
N ALA A 258 34.25 -49.27 37.63
CA ALA A 258 34.20 -48.76 39.01
C ALA A 258 32.75 -48.72 39.46
N ALA A 259 32.41 -49.64 40.36
CA ALA A 259 31.17 -49.66 41.11
C ALA A 259 31.12 -48.45 42.06
N THR A 260 29.97 -47.77 42.12
CA THR A 260 29.66 -46.91 43.27
C THR A 260 28.25 -47.20 43.76
N THR A 261 28.22 -47.42 45.07
CA THR A 261 27.20 -48.01 45.93
C THR A 261 25.99 -47.10 46.10
N THR A 262 24.79 -47.66 45.96
CA THR A 262 23.52 -47.01 46.31
C THR A 262 23.24 -47.24 47.80
N THR A 263 23.35 -46.19 48.62
CA THR A 263 22.85 -46.19 50.00
C THR A 263 21.49 -45.50 50.06
N ILE A 264 20.47 -46.26 50.47
CA ILE A 264 19.14 -45.77 50.82
C ILE A 264 19.22 -45.17 52.22
N ALA A 265 18.94 -43.88 52.35
CA ALA A 265 18.72 -43.21 53.63
C ALA A 265 17.34 -42.56 53.63
N THR A 266 16.45 -43.14 54.44
CA THR A 266 15.14 -42.60 54.81
C THR A 266 15.37 -41.45 55.80
N ALA A 267 14.98 -40.22 55.45
CA ALA A 267 15.04 -39.08 56.36
C ALA A 267 13.75 -38.26 56.31
N ALA A 268 13.32 -37.89 57.52
CA ALA A 268 12.01 -37.38 57.88
C ALA A 268 11.74 -35.96 57.36
N ALA A 269 10.46 -35.71 57.07
CA ALA A 269 9.93 -34.42 56.67
C ALA A 269 10.15 -33.36 57.76
N THR A 270 10.92 -32.32 57.44
CA THR A 270 11.00 -31.08 58.21
C THR A 270 10.73 -29.91 57.26
N THR A 271 9.59 -29.26 57.45
CA THR A 271 9.12 -28.12 56.67
C THR A 271 10.02 -26.92 56.95
N THR A 272 10.85 -26.55 55.96
CA THR A 272 11.68 -25.34 56.00
C THR A 272 11.17 -24.40 54.92
N ILE A 273 10.78 -23.18 55.30
CA ILE A 273 10.29 -22.14 54.39
C ILE A 273 11.49 -21.65 53.56
N ALA A 274 11.47 -21.95 52.26
CA ALA A 274 12.51 -21.52 51.32
C ALA A 274 12.40 -20.01 51.07
N THR A 275 13.44 -19.27 51.43
CA THR A 275 13.66 -17.89 51.01
C THR A 275 14.06 -17.91 49.54
N THR A 276 13.25 -17.28 48.69
CA THR A 276 13.49 -17.15 47.25
C THR A 276 14.67 -16.22 46.98
N THR A 277 15.86 -16.79 46.78
CA THR A 277 16.96 -16.08 46.11
C THR A 277 16.60 -15.91 44.64
N LEU A 278 16.31 -14.68 44.20
CA LEU A 278 16.18 -14.32 42.78
C LEU A 278 17.49 -14.66 42.06
N TRP A 279 17.45 -15.67 41.20
CA TRP A 279 18.47 -15.90 40.19
C TRP A 279 18.25 -14.87 39.06
N THR A 280 19.08 -13.83 39.03
CA THR A 280 19.20 -12.93 37.87
C THR A 280 20.04 -13.62 36.80
N THR A 281 19.41 -14.43 35.95
CA THR A 281 20.04 -14.88 34.70
C THR A 281 20.35 -13.64 33.84
N PRO A 282 21.57 -13.49 33.30
CA PRO A 282 21.91 -12.36 32.43
C PRO A 282 20.94 -12.33 31.24
N PHE A 283 20.36 -11.16 30.98
CA PHE A 283 19.39 -10.95 29.91
C PHE A 283 20.06 -11.26 28.56
N GLY A 284 19.74 -12.41 27.95
CA GLY A 284 20.12 -12.68 26.56
C GLY A 284 19.55 -11.59 25.64
N THR A 285 20.35 -11.18 24.65
CA THR A 285 19.96 -10.22 23.61
C THR A 285 18.71 -10.74 22.90
N GLY A 286 17.56 -10.10 23.09
CA GLY A 286 16.33 -10.48 22.40
C GLY A 286 16.51 -10.44 20.87
N ALA A 287 15.63 -11.12 20.15
CA ALA A 287 15.57 -11.01 18.69
C ALA A 287 15.42 -9.52 18.29
N VAL A 288 16.21 -9.10 17.30
CA VAL A 288 16.23 -7.74 16.73
C VAL A 288 15.88 -7.81 15.25
N SER A 289 15.47 -6.70 14.65
CA SER A 289 15.22 -6.69 13.21
C SER A 289 16.47 -7.02 12.40
N THR A 290 16.26 -7.60 11.22
CA THR A 290 17.34 -7.83 10.25
C THR A 290 17.82 -6.51 9.65
N SER A 291 18.97 -6.50 8.97
CA SER A 291 19.32 -5.36 8.11
C SER A 291 18.33 -5.22 6.95
N ASN A 292 18.16 -3.99 6.43
CA ASN A 292 17.38 -3.78 5.22
C ASN A 292 17.92 -4.68 4.10
N GLN A 293 17.03 -5.43 3.47
CA GLN A 293 17.28 -6.25 2.31
C GLN A 293 16.75 -5.51 1.08
N GLN A 294 17.47 -5.64 -0.03
CA GLN A 294 17.09 -5.07 -1.31
C GLN A 294 16.99 -6.21 -2.32
N ILE A 295 15.87 -6.28 -3.01
CA ILE A 295 15.63 -7.27 -4.05
C ILE A 295 15.02 -6.60 -5.26
N PHE A 296 15.37 -7.10 -6.44
CA PHE A 296 14.82 -6.64 -7.70
C PHE A 296 14.47 -7.85 -8.56
N THR A 297 13.42 -7.71 -9.37
CA THR A 297 13.04 -8.74 -10.35
C THR A 297 12.74 -8.11 -11.70
N CYS A 298 13.12 -8.80 -12.77
CA CYS A 298 12.80 -8.44 -14.14
C CYS A 298 11.35 -8.75 -14.50
N GLY A 299 10.71 -7.82 -15.20
CA GLY A 299 9.53 -8.09 -16.00
C GLY A 299 8.34 -8.64 -15.22
N GLN A 300 7.68 -9.65 -15.81
CA GLN A 300 6.44 -10.22 -15.29
C GLN A 300 6.66 -11.34 -14.25
N GLN A 301 7.89 -11.51 -13.73
CA GLN A 301 8.17 -12.56 -12.78
C GLN A 301 7.67 -12.17 -11.38
N PRO A 302 6.89 -13.03 -10.70
CA PRO A 302 6.46 -12.75 -9.35
C PRO A 302 7.70 -12.63 -8.44
N LEU A 303 7.70 -11.60 -7.60
CA LEU A 303 8.73 -11.38 -6.60
C LEU A 303 8.31 -12.05 -5.29
N LEU A 304 9.11 -12.99 -4.81
CA LEU A 304 8.94 -13.59 -3.49
C LEU A 304 9.76 -12.80 -2.46
N LEU A 305 9.07 -12.34 -1.42
CA LEU A 305 9.66 -11.75 -0.23
C LEU A 305 9.51 -12.74 0.91
N GLU A 306 10.59 -13.06 1.60
CA GLU A 306 10.60 -14.04 2.69
C GLU A 306 11.46 -13.55 3.85
N CYS A 307 10.98 -13.82 5.07
CA CYS A 307 11.80 -13.72 6.26
C CYS A 307 12.33 -15.11 6.62
N ASP A 308 13.64 -15.31 6.44
CA ASP A 308 14.32 -16.60 6.65
C ASP A 308 14.17 -17.15 8.08
N GLN A 309 13.89 -16.29 9.06
CA GLN A 309 13.75 -16.67 10.46
C GLN A 309 12.28 -16.84 10.85
N PRO A 310 11.90 -17.97 11.50
CA PRO A 310 10.55 -18.17 12.00
C PRO A 310 10.22 -17.10 13.05
N GLY A 311 8.98 -16.60 13.03
CA GLY A 311 8.55 -15.53 13.94
C GLY A 311 9.06 -14.14 13.53
N TYR A 312 9.31 -13.90 12.25
CA TYR A 312 9.57 -12.58 11.69
C TYR A 312 8.51 -12.20 10.65
N GLY A 313 8.18 -10.91 10.57
CA GLY A 313 7.25 -10.34 9.60
C GLY A 313 7.94 -9.30 8.72
N LEU A 314 7.51 -9.22 7.47
CA LEU A 314 7.99 -8.27 6.48
C LEU A 314 7.55 -6.84 6.83
N ILE A 315 8.47 -5.89 6.76
CA ILE A 315 8.19 -4.46 6.70
C ILE A 315 8.72 -3.95 5.37
N LEU A 316 7.82 -3.46 4.52
CA LEU A 316 8.22 -2.82 3.28
C LEU A 316 8.60 -1.37 3.58
N HIS A 317 9.86 -1.03 3.33
CA HIS A 317 10.33 0.36 3.38
C HIS A 317 10.01 1.06 2.07
N LYS A 318 10.18 0.35 0.96
CA LYS A 318 10.09 0.93 -0.37
C LYS A 318 9.74 -0.13 -1.40
N VAL A 319 8.76 0.16 -2.26
CA VAL A 319 8.46 -0.62 -3.47
C VAL A 319 8.38 0.34 -4.64
N GLN A 320 9.22 0.13 -5.64
CA GLN A 320 9.24 0.94 -6.84
C GLN A 320 9.07 0.05 -8.06
N LEU A 321 8.23 0.50 -8.99
CA LEU A 321 8.29 0.02 -10.36
C LEU A 321 9.36 0.85 -11.07
N GLY A 322 10.19 0.22 -11.90
CA GLY A 322 11.25 0.90 -12.62
C GLY A 322 11.26 0.56 -14.10
N ALA A 323 11.72 1.51 -14.91
CA ALA A 323 12.03 1.37 -16.32
C ALA A 323 13.52 1.70 -16.51
N SER A 324 14.33 0.66 -16.65
CA SER A 324 15.76 0.79 -16.90
C SER A 324 16.07 1.24 -18.32
N GLN A 325 17.00 2.20 -18.44
CA GLN A 325 17.44 2.72 -19.73
C GLN A 325 18.37 1.76 -20.48
N THR A 326 19.14 0.94 -19.76
CA THR A 326 20.06 -0.04 -20.36
C THR A 326 19.36 -1.34 -20.75
N GLY A 327 18.11 -1.53 -20.29
CA GLY A 327 17.37 -2.78 -20.43
C GLY A 327 17.70 -3.81 -19.34
N ASP A 328 18.69 -3.55 -18.49
CA ASP A 328 19.02 -4.39 -17.35
C ASP A 328 18.05 -4.15 -16.21
N CYS A 329 17.61 -5.20 -15.51
CA CYS A 329 16.66 -5.08 -14.40
C CYS A 329 17.33 -4.77 -13.06
N THR A 330 18.53 -4.21 -13.10
CA THR A 330 19.23 -3.74 -11.91
C THR A 330 18.79 -2.32 -11.65
N PHE A 331 18.39 -2.03 -10.42
CA PHE A 331 18.09 -0.67 -10.01
C PHE A 331 19.31 0.24 -10.25
N SER A 332 19.14 1.23 -11.13
CA SER A 332 20.07 2.33 -11.31
C SER A 332 19.42 3.63 -10.87
N SER A 333 20.24 4.55 -10.35
CA SER A 333 19.75 5.89 -9.99
C SER A 333 19.20 6.67 -11.19
N ASN A 334 19.55 6.27 -12.42
CA ASN A 334 19.12 6.93 -13.65
C ASN A 334 17.84 6.33 -14.24
N ASP A 335 17.31 5.27 -13.64
CA ASP A 335 16.10 4.60 -14.11
C ASP A 335 14.87 5.45 -13.79
N CYS A 336 13.86 5.39 -14.66
CA CYS A 336 12.59 6.04 -14.34
C CYS A 336 11.79 5.15 -13.37
N VAL A 337 11.52 5.66 -12.17
CA VAL A 337 10.87 4.88 -11.10
C VAL A 337 9.56 5.51 -10.61
N GLU A 338 8.60 4.67 -10.26
CA GLU A 338 7.33 5.05 -9.65
C GLU A 338 7.17 4.36 -8.29
N ASP A 339 6.95 5.15 -7.22
CA ASP A 339 6.68 4.60 -5.89
C ASP A 339 5.29 3.94 -5.83
N ARG A 340 5.29 2.66 -5.46
CA ARG A 340 4.11 1.82 -5.29
C ARG A 340 4.06 1.19 -3.89
N THR A 341 4.85 1.68 -2.93
CA THR A 341 4.93 1.15 -1.56
C THR A 341 3.55 1.03 -0.92
N LYS A 342 2.70 2.05 -1.04
CA LYS A 342 1.33 2.03 -0.50
C LYS A 342 0.47 0.89 -1.06
N ILE A 343 0.61 0.57 -2.35
CA ILE A 343 -0.20 -0.45 -3.03
C ILE A 343 0.24 -1.85 -2.63
N TYR A 344 1.55 -2.06 -2.52
CA TYR A 344 2.13 -3.36 -2.18
C TYR A 344 2.28 -3.59 -0.67
N ASN A 345 1.82 -2.66 0.16
CA ASN A 345 1.89 -2.79 1.62
C ASN A 345 1.01 -3.92 2.18
N THR A 346 0.27 -4.64 1.33
CA THR A 346 -0.42 -5.90 1.62
C THR A 346 0.53 -7.05 1.99
N CYS A 347 1.82 -6.91 1.72
CA CYS A 347 2.86 -7.85 2.18
C CYS A 347 3.33 -7.59 3.61
N ALA A 348 3.12 -6.38 4.12
CA ALA A 348 3.68 -6.01 5.41
C ALA A 348 2.96 -6.78 6.54
N GLY A 349 3.74 -7.25 7.52
CA GLY A 349 3.31 -8.12 8.60
C GLY A 349 3.27 -9.62 8.28
N LYS A 350 3.49 -10.04 7.03
CA LYS A 350 3.55 -11.47 6.64
C LYS A 350 4.97 -11.99 6.73
N THR A 351 5.16 -13.28 7.04
CA THR A 351 6.47 -13.95 6.95
C THR A 351 6.91 -14.16 5.50
N LEU A 352 5.93 -14.38 4.61
CA LEU A 352 6.11 -14.67 3.20
C LEU A 352 5.11 -13.85 2.37
N CYS A 353 5.54 -13.23 1.28
CA CYS A 353 4.65 -12.54 0.36
C CYS A 353 5.08 -12.65 -1.10
N TYR A 354 4.09 -12.86 -1.97
CA TYR A 354 4.28 -12.77 -3.42
C TYR A 354 3.77 -11.43 -3.92
N ILE A 355 4.64 -10.69 -4.59
CA ILE A 355 4.28 -9.49 -5.34
C ILE A 355 4.19 -9.90 -6.81
N SER A 356 2.97 -9.97 -7.34
CA SER A 356 2.78 -10.12 -8.78
C SER A 356 3.11 -8.80 -9.46
N THR A 357 4.13 -8.83 -10.31
CA THR A 357 4.56 -7.68 -11.09
C THR A 357 4.16 -7.94 -12.53
N SER A 358 3.39 -7.04 -13.11
CA SER A 358 3.19 -6.99 -14.55
C SER A 358 3.78 -5.68 -15.05
N ALA A 359 4.12 -5.60 -16.34
CA ALA A 359 4.58 -4.36 -16.93
C ALA A 359 3.45 -3.32 -16.85
N GLN A 360 3.53 -2.40 -15.89
CA GLN A 360 2.53 -1.37 -15.68
C GLN A 360 2.99 -0.06 -16.29
N SER A 361 2.06 0.67 -16.92
CA SER A 361 2.32 2.03 -17.37
C SER A 361 2.48 2.94 -16.15
N MET A 362 3.66 3.56 -16.02
CA MET A 362 4.00 4.44 -14.91
C MET A 362 3.67 5.88 -15.28
N LYS A 363 2.76 6.50 -14.50
CA LYS A 363 2.32 7.89 -14.68
C LYS A 363 3.48 8.87 -14.51
N SER A 364 4.35 8.60 -13.53
CA SER A 364 5.55 9.40 -13.27
C SER A 364 6.59 9.34 -14.40
N CYS A 365 6.49 8.32 -15.27
CA CYS A 365 7.41 8.07 -16.39
C CYS A 365 6.77 8.31 -17.76
N ASN A 366 5.84 9.26 -17.86
CA ASN A 366 5.12 9.59 -19.10
C ASN A 366 4.49 8.37 -19.79
N GLY A 367 3.95 7.44 -18.99
CA GLY A 367 3.31 6.22 -19.47
C GLY A 367 4.27 5.09 -19.87
N THR A 368 5.59 5.27 -19.72
CA THR A 368 6.57 4.20 -19.93
C THR A 368 6.22 2.98 -19.09
N LYS A 369 6.29 1.79 -19.69
CA LYS A 369 6.01 0.54 -18.99
C LYS A 369 7.20 0.17 -18.10
N SER A 370 6.93 -0.25 -16.86
CA SER A 370 7.96 -0.80 -15.98
C SER A 370 8.54 -2.09 -16.55
N ASN A 371 9.87 -2.23 -16.50
CA ASN A 371 10.59 -3.45 -16.85
C ASN A 371 11.23 -4.16 -15.63
N TYR A 372 11.20 -3.56 -14.44
CA TYR A 372 11.57 -4.23 -13.20
C TYR A 372 10.78 -3.69 -12.01
N VAL A 373 10.86 -4.43 -10.89
CA VAL A 373 10.36 -3.98 -9.58
C VAL A 373 11.49 -4.06 -8.57
N TYR A 374 11.69 -2.97 -7.83
CA TYR A 374 12.64 -2.85 -6.74
C TYR A 374 11.88 -2.85 -5.42
N VAL A 375 12.30 -3.69 -4.48
CA VAL A 375 11.76 -3.73 -3.12
C VAL A 375 12.88 -3.62 -2.11
N GLU A 376 12.75 -2.67 -1.20
CA GLU A 376 13.52 -2.59 0.03
C GLU A 376 12.62 -2.98 1.19
N TYR A 377 12.99 -4.04 1.89
CA TYR A 377 12.23 -4.57 3.01
C TYR A 377 13.13 -4.96 4.17
N GLN A 378 12.53 -5.17 5.32
CA GLN A 378 13.21 -5.59 6.54
C GLN A 378 12.34 -6.62 7.24
N CYS A 379 12.97 -7.59 7.90
CA CYS A 379 12.26 -8.57 8.71
C CYS A 379 12.34 -8.14 10.17
N ILE A 380 11.19 -8.02 10.82
CA ILE A 380 11.10 -7.66 12.24
C ILE A 380 10.53 -8.84 13.05
N PRO A 381 10.98 -9.07 14.29
CA PRO A 381 10.43 -10.10 15.15
C PRO A 381 8.94 -9.87 15.44
N THR A 382 8.11 -10.90 15.25
CA THR A 382 6.69 -10.91 15.65
C THR A 382 6.50 -11.40 17.08
N ARG A 383 7.56 -11.90 17.72
CA ARG A 383 7.58 -12.36 19.12
C ARG A 383 8.79 -11.78 19.87
N PRO A 384 8.85 -10.47 20.11
CA PRO A 384 9.88 -9.91 20.97
C PRO A 384 9.74 -10.40 22.41
N LYS A 385 10.81 -10.19 23.18
CA LYS A 385 10.89 -10.56 24.59
C LYS A 385 9.85 -9.83 25.45
N LEU A 386 9.51 -8.59 25.08
CA LEU A 386 8.50 -7.77 25.75
C LEU A 386 7.27 -7.63 24.85
N ILE A 387 6.13 -8.15 25.28
CA ILE A 387 4.82 -7.90 24.69
C ILE A 387 3.96 -7.27 25.76
N ARG A 388 3.45 -6.06 25.52
CA ARG A 388 2.75 -5.26 26.53
C ARG A 388 1.52 -4.61 25.94
N ASP A 389 0.42 -4.66 26.69
CA ASP A 389 -0.73 -3.78 26.46
C ASP A 389 -0.38 -2.38 26.96
N ILE A 390 -0.70 -1.32 26.20
CA ILE A 390 -0.45 0.08 26.58
C ILE A 390 -1.29 0.51 27.78
N CYS A 391 -2.34 -0.25 28.07
CA CYS A 391 -3.34 0.06 29.06
C CYS A 391 -3.28 -0.84 30.32
N PRO A 392 -2.12 -1.10 30.95
CA PRO A 392 -2.09 -1.81 32.22
C PRO A 392 -2.64 -0.92 33.36
N SER A 393 -2.95 -1.51 34.51
CA SER A 393 -3.55 -0.83 35.66
C SER A 393 -2.62 0.15 36.40
N THR A 394 -1.33 0.24 36.03
CA THR A 394 -0.34 1.08 36.71
C THR A 394 0.62 1.75 35.73
N ASP A 395 0.89 3.04 35.97
CA ASP A 395 1.96 3.80 35.32
C ASP A 395 3.30 3.10 35.60
N SER A 396 3.78 2.31 34.64
CA SER A 396 5.04 1.57 34.73
C SER A 396 6.03 2.12 33.71
N SER A 397 7.26 2.33 34.15
CA SER A 397 8.41 2.52 33.27
C SER A 397 8.97 1.15 32.96
N GLU A 398 9.13 0.83 31.68
CA GLU A 398 9.63 -0.48 31.22
C GLU A 398 10.96 -0.29 30.49
N ASN A 399 11.93 -1.13 30.84
CA ASN A 399 13.22 -1.17 30.16
C ASN A 399 13.14 -2.07 28.92
N VAL A 400 13.44 -1.52 27.75
CA VAL A 400 13.44 -2.25 26.48
C VAL A 400 14.88 -2.55 26.06
N GLU A 401 15.25 -3.83 26.14
CA GLU A 401 16.52 -4.35 25.62
C GLU A 401 16.27 -5.29 24.44
N GLY A 402 16.60 -4.84 23.22
CA GLY A 402 16.24 -5.54 21.99
C GLY A 402 14.92 -5.01 21.45
N GLY A 403 13.95 -5.89 21.19
CA GLY A 403 12.63 -5.53 20.68
C GLY A 403 11.51 -5.56 21.74
N ALA A 404 10.44 -4.80 21.50
CA ALA A 404 9.19 -4.80 22.25
C ALA A 404 7.98 -4.62 21.31
N ILE A 405 6.88 -5.31 21.58
CA ILE A 405 5.57 -5.03 20.98
C ILE A 405 4.70 -4.33 22.01
N ILE A 406 4.20 -3.15 21.65
CA ILE A 406 3.20 -2.40 22.41
C ILE A 406 1.90 -2.44 21.62
N SER A 407 0.81 -2.85 22.26
CA SER A 407 -0.48 -3.02 21.62
C SER A 407 -1.60 -2.43 22.47
N SER A 408 -2.78 -2.23 21.88
CA SER A 408 -4.01 -2.00 22.64
C SER A 408 -4.86 -3.27 22.61
N LEU A 409 -4.45 -4.29 23.38
CA LEU A 409 -5.17 -5.57 23.39
C LEU A 409 -6.60 -5.33 23.85
N ASN A 410 -7.57 -5.82 23.06
CA ASN A 410 -9.00 -5.60 23.28
C ASN A 410 -9.38 -4.11 23.22
N TYR A 411 -9.29 -3.50 22.03
CA TYR A 411 -9.85 -2.16 21.80
C TYR A 411 -11.26 -2.07 22.41
N THR A 412 -11.40 -1.34 23.51
CA THR A 412 -12.69 -1.07 24.14
C THR A 412 -13.20 0.26 23.60
N SER A 413 -14.52 0.37 23.43
CA SER A 413 -15.15 1.66 23.12
C SER A 413 -15.07 2.64 24.27
N GLU A 414 -14.59 2.23 25.42
CA GLU A 414 -14.58 3.10 26.59
C GLU A 414 -13.63 4.26 26.37
N SER A 415 -14.05 5.43 26.85
CA SER A 415 -13.18 6.58 26.89
C SER A 415 -12.03 6.28 27.85
N ARG A 416 -10.81 6.19 27.32
CA ARG A 416 -9.64 5.78 28.06
C ARG A 416 -8.41 6.52 27.55
N THR A 417 -7.62 7.04 28.48
CA THR A 417 -6.27 7.53 28.21
C THR A 417 -5.29 6.65 28.96
N CYS A 418 -4.34 6.07 28.25
CA CYS A 418 -3.28 5.24 28.77
C CYS A 418 -1.94 5.85 28.38
N LYS A 419 -0.91 5.65 29.21
CA LYS A 419 0.45 6.05 28.89
C LYS A 419 1.42 4.95 29.33
N LEU A 420 2.50 4.81 28.59
CA LEU A 420 3.57 3.87 28.87
C LEU A 420 4.90 4.57 28.61
N GLN A 421 5.74 4.63 29.64
CA GLN A 421 7.09 5.18 29.50
C GLN A 421 8.05 4.04 29.20
N LEU A 422 8.79 4.17 28.10
CA LEU A 422 9.82 3.20 27.72
C LEU A 422 11.19 3.85 27.87
N GLN A 423 12.12 3.11 28.44
CA GLN A 423 13.50 3.52 28.60
C GLN A 423 14.41 2.42 28.05
N THR A 424 15.53 2.79 27.43
CA THR A 424 16.61 1.85 27.14
C THR A 424 17.66 1.89 28.26
N SER A 425 18.35 0.78 28.50
CA SER A 425 19.42 0.75 29.51
C SER A 425 20.52 1.75 29.18
N GLU A 426 20.85 2.63 30.13
CA GLU A 426 21.80 3.73 29.95
C GLU A 426 23.25 3.29 29.74
N SER A 427 23.61 2.03 29.99
CA SER A 427 24.95 1.55 29.65
C SER A 427 25.08 0.02 29.62
N LEU A 428 25.85 -0.45 28.64
CA LEU A 428 26.68 -1.66 28.73
C LEU A 428 28.06 -1.27 28.18
N GLY A 429 28.76 -0.38 28.90
CA GLY A 429 30.12 0.07 28.56
C GLY A 429 30.24 1.51 28.03
N SER A 430 31.40 1.83 27.45
CA SER A 430 31.85 3.17 27.06
C SER A 430 31.28 3.70 25.73
N GLN A 431 30.22 3.09 25.18
CA GLN A 431 29.64 3.51 23.90
C GLN A 431 28.11 3.64 23.99
N SER A 432 27.69 4.88 23.71
CA SER A 432 26.39 5.37 23.23
C SER A 432 25.09 4.84 23.87
N TYR A 433 24.31 5.79 24.43
CA TYR A 433 22.89 5.66 24.73
C TYR A 433 22.13 4.97 23.58
N LYS A 434 21.14 4.14 23.89
CA LYS A 434 20.30 3.49 22.87
C LYS A 434 19.07 4.35 22.55
N ALA A 435 18.81 4.59 21.27
CA ALA A 435 17.60 5.20 20.73
C ALA A 435 16.54 4.11 20.43
N PHE A 436 15.35 4.51 19.96
CA PHE A 436 14.32 3.58 19.50
C PHE A 436 14.09 3.69 17.99
N LYS A 437 13.98 2.55 17.32
CA LYS A 437 13.42 2.44 15.98
C LYS A 437 12.01 1.89 16.08
N ILE A 438 11.02 2.61 15.56
CA ILE A 438 9.59 2.33 15.77
C ILE A 438 8.93 1.94 14.45
N TYR A 439 8.13 0.89 14.49
CA TYR A 439 7.37 0.34 13.37
C TYR A 439 5.91 0.19 13.79
N ILE A 440 5.00 0.45 12.86
CA ILE A 440 3.61 0.05 12.98
C ILE A 440 3.51 -1.38 12.49
N LEU A 441 2.81 -2.25 13.21
CA LEU A 441 2.39 -3.57 12.74
C LEU A 441 0.94 -3.50 12.27
N THR A 442 0.08 -2.93 13.11
CA THR A 442 -1.30 -2.61 12.75
C THR A 442 -1.73 -1.33 13.45
N LEU A 443 -2.53 -0.52 12.77
CA LEU A 443 -3.22 0.62 13.34
C LEU A 443 -4.63 0.60 12.76
N ASN A 444 -5.65 0.51 13.58
CA ASN A 444 -7.04 0.55 13.18
C ASN A 444 -7.83 1.19 14.32
N LEU A 445 -7.73 2.51 14.38
CA LEU A 445 -8.44 3.37 15.32
C LEU A 445 -9.58 4.10 14.61
N PRO A 446 -10.66 4.44 15.33
CA PRO A 446 -11.67 5.33 14.79
C PRO A 446 -11.05 6.64 14.39
N ILE A 447 -11.22 6.96 13.12
CA ILE A 447 -11.10 8.32 12.62
C ILE A 447 -12.54 8.74 12.34
N ARG A 448 -12.93 9.94 12.78
CA ARG A 448 -14.11 10.59 12.18
C ARG A 448 -13.88 10.53 10.68
N PRO A 449 -14.83 10.09 9.84
CA PRO A 449 -14.61 9.59 8.47
C PRO A 449 -13.79 10.47 7.50
N THR A 450 -13.38 11.65 7.94
CA THR A 450 -12.79 12.79 7.29
C THR A 450 -11.39 12.63 6.71
N LEU A 451 -10.64 11.57 7.05
CA LEU A 451 -9.22 11.45 6.65
C LEU A 451 -8.86 9.98 6.36
N ARG A 452 -8.85 9.59 5.08
CA ARG A 452 -8.42 8.23 4.65
C ARG A 452 -6.91 8.08 4.50
N ASP A 453 -6.16 9.18 4.46
CA ASP A 453 -4.70 9.15 4.32
C ASP A 453 -3.99 9.51 5.63
N GLN A 454 -2.94 8.74 5.92
CA GLN A 454 -2.10 8.87 7.11
C GLN A 454 -1.26 10.14 7.07
N GLY A 455 -1.07 10.77 8.23
CA GLY A 455 -0.34 12.05 8.37
C GLY A 455 -1.24 13.28 8.32
N ALA A 456 -2.51 13.13 7.94
CA ALA A 456 -3.51 14.16 8.15
C ALA A 456 -3.80 14.30 9.66
N GLN A 457 -3.83 15.55 10.15
CA GLN A 457 -3.84 15.89 11.57
C GLN A 457 -4.98 15.22 12.33
N CYS A 458 -4.67 14.19 13.11
CA CYS A 458 -5.60 13.63 14.10
C CYS A 458 -6.20 14.76 14.93
N SER A 459 -7.53 14.82 15.05
CA SER A 459 -8.15 15.70 16.04
C SER A 459 -7.60 15.40 17.42
N GLU A 460 -7.50 16.40 18.28
CA GLU A 460 -7.18 16.14 19.70
C GLU A 460 -8.21 15.21 20.35
N ASN A 461 -9.41 15.18 19.77
CA ASN A 461 -10.51 14.34 20.19
C ASN A 461 -10.60 13.00 19.44
N ASP A 462 -9.74 12.75 18.44
CA ASP A 462 -9.77 11.50 17.72
C ASP A 462 -8.97 10.43 18.47
N PRO A 463 -9.47 9.18 18.49
CA PRO A 463 -8.72 8.05 18.98
C PRO A 463 -7.34 7.97 18.32
N SER A 464 -6.30 8.08 19.13
CA SER A 464 -4.93 8.26 18.64
C SER A 464 -3.88 7.64 19.55
N ILE A 465 -2.71 7.39 18.96
CA ILE A 465 -1.47 7.07 19.65
C ILE A 465 -0.56 8.28 19.51
N GLU A 466 0.00 8.75 20.61
CA GLU A 466 1.02 9.78 20.64
C GLU A 466 2.33 9.13 21.09
N ILE A 467 3.41 9.38 20.37
CA ILE A 467 4.76 8.98 20.74
C ILE A 467 5.53 10.27 21.02
N ASP A 468 5.80 10.52 22.30
CA ASP A 468 6.50 11.70 22.81
C ASP A 468 7.99 11.35 22.96
N ASP A 469 8.80 11.84 22.04
CA ASP A 469 10.26 11.82 22.15
C ASP A 469 10.72 13.19 22.66
N PRO A 470 11.35 13.30 23.84
CA PRO A 470 11.85 14.56 24.39
C PRO A 470 12.74 15.36 23.42
N GLU A 471 13.44 14.69 22.50
CA GLU A 471 14.33 15.35 21.53
C GLU A 471 13.64 15.67 20.19
N SER A 472 12.67 14.86 19.76
CA SER A 472 12.02 14.98 18.43
C SER A 472 10.60 15.54 18.48
N GLY A 473 10.00 15.65 19.67
CA GLY A 473 8.62 16.06 19.89
C GLY A 473 7.59 14.92 19.80
N VAL A 474 6.31 15.30 19.73
CA VAL A 474 5.19 14.35 19.73
C VAL A 474 4.79 13.97 18.30
N THR A 475 4.81 12.68 18.00
CA THR A 475 4.21 12.10 16.80
C THR A 475 2.84 11.53 17.11
N ARG A 476 1.78 12.00 16.44
CA ARG A 476 0.39 11.53 16.65
C ARG A 476 -0.11 10.70 15.46
N LEU A 477 -0.68 9.53 15.74
CA LEU A 477 -1.20 8.57 14.78
C LEU A 477 -2.67 8.25 15.08
N CYS A 478 -3.49 8.14 14.06
CA CYS A 478 -4.90 7.74 14.15
C CYS A 478 -5.32 7.06 12.84
N GLY A 479 -6.51 6.45 12.82
CA GLY A 479 -7.11 5.87 11.62
C GLY A 479 -6.62 4.46 11.32
N ASN A 480 -6.53 4.14 10.03
CA ASN A 480 -6.05 2.85 9.55
C ASN A 480 -4.64 2.94 8.97
N SER A 481 -3.73 2.09 9.45
CA SER A 481 -2.42 1.85 8.87
C SER A 481 -2.04 0.38 8.88
N HIS A 482 -1.45 -0.03 7.75
CA HIS A 482 -0.76 -1.29 7.60
C HIS A 482 0.63 -1.20 8.22
N ALA A 483 1.29 -2.36 8.31
CA ALA A 483 2.63 -2.44 8.86
C ALA A 483 3.62 -1.60 8.03
N ARG A 484 4.48 -0.83 8.70
CA ARG A 484 5.51 0.01 8.07
C ARG A 484 6.50 0.53 9.12
N TYR A 485 7.64 1.01 8.65
CA TYR A 485 8.49 1.87 9.46
C TYR A 485 7.81 3.21 9.77
N LEU A 486 7.97 3.70 11.00
CA LEU A 486 7.40 4.96 11.46
C LEU A 486 8.46 6.04 11.66
N LEU A 487 9.35 5.88 12.65
CA LEU A 487 10.35 6.88 13.02
C LEU A 487 11.50 6.25 13.82
N GLU A 488 12.60 7.00 13.91
CA GLU A 488 13.71 6.78 14.84
C GLU A 488 13.71 7.93 15.85
N THR A 489 13.88 7.61 17.14
CA THR A 489 13.95 8.59 18.23
C THR A 489 15.40 8.96 18.50
N CYS A 490 15.66 10.12 19.09
CA CYS A 490 17.02 10.47 19.52
C CYS A 490 17.22 10.40 21.04
N SER A 491 16.12 10.43 21.81
CA SER A 491 16.15 10.13 23.25
C SER A 491 16.25 8.64 23.53
N ASN A 492 16.85 8.31 24.67
CA ASN A 492 16.83 6.98 25.30
C ASN A 492 15.54 6.69 26.08
N THR A 493 14.66 7.69 26.17
CA THR A 493 13.36 7.61 26.83
C THR A 493 12.27 8.13 25.89
N ILE A 494 11.16 7.43 25.81
CA ILE A 494 9.96 7.89 25.11
C ILE A 494 8.72 7.61 25.95
N GLU A 495 7.68 8.40 25.73
CA GLU A 495 6.36 8.13 26.30
C GLU A 495 5.36 7.86 25.17
N ILE A 496 4.73 6.69 25.21
CA ILE A 496 3.65 6.35 24.28
C ILE A 496 2.34 6.58 25.03
N ARG A 497 1.47 7.45 24.50
CA ARG A 497 0.12 7.67 25.02
C ARG A 497 -0.91 7.13 24.05
N TYR A 498 -1.86 6.35 24.54
CA TYR A 498 -3.06 6.00 23.79
C TYR A 498 -4.23 6.81 24.33
N LYS A 499 -4.91 7.54 23.46
CA LYS A 499 -6.09 8.34 23.78
C LYS A 499 -7.26 7.80 22.98
N ASN A 500 -8.28 7.29 23.65
CA ASN A 500 -9.59 7.06 23.07
C ASN A 500 -10.59 7.92 23.84
N LEU A 501 -11.01 9.06 23.29
CA LEU A 501 -11.97 9.95 23.97
C LEU A 501 -13.41 9.75 23.49
N ILE A 502 -13.62 8.89 22.49
CA ILE A 502 -14.92 8.69 21.86
C ILE A 502 -15.50 7.37 22.34
N VAL A 503 -16.62 7.44 23.06
CA VAL A 503 -17.43 6.26 23.34
C VAL A 503 -18.20 5.89 22.09
N ASN A 504 -17.57 5.10 21.22
CA ASN A 504 -18.21 4.61 20.01
C ASN A 504 -19.02 3.36 20.33
N THR A 505 -20.34 3.37 20.10
CA THR A 505 -21.19 2.20 20.32
C THR A 505 -20.89 1.05 19.36
N ASP A 506 -20.16 1.31 18.26
CA ASP A 506 -19.71 0.30 17.30
C ASP A 506 -18.24 -0.11 17.54
N THR A 507 -18.00 -0.83 18.63
CA THR A 507 -16.68 -1.39 19.01
C THR A 507 -16.11 -2.36 17.99
N THR A 508 -16.97 -3.01 17.21
CA THR A 508 -16.61 -4.18 16.41
C THR A 508 -15.75 -3.86 15.19
N LYS A 509 -15.70 -2.58 14.77
CA LYS A 509 -15.00 -2.14 13.56
C LYS A 509 -13.50 -1.89 13.75
N TYR A 510 -13.06 -1.61 14.97
CA TYR A 510 -11.71 -1.10 15.24
C TYR A 510 -10.88 -2.15 15.99
N LYS A 511 -9.70 -2.47 15.44
CA LYS A 511 -8.79 -3.49 15.98
C LYS A 511 -7.77 -2.93 16.96
N GLY A 512 -7.78 -1.62 17.21
CA GLY A 512 -6.78 -0.97 18.04
C GLY A 512 -5.47 -0.81 17.29
N PHE A 513 -4.34 -0.99 17.97
CA PHE A 513 -3.04 -0.90 17.34
C PHE A 513 -2.04 -1.90 17.91
N GLU A 514 -0.96 -2.08 17.17
CA GLU A 514 0.22 -2.83 17.54
C GLU A 514 1.43 -2.17 16.88
N ILE A 515 2.40 -1.78 17.68
CA ILE A 515 3.67 -1.18 17.25
C ILE A 515 4.83 -2.01 17.78
N TYR A 516 5.85 -2.19 16.95
CA TYR A 516 7.11 -2.81 17.33
C TYR A 516 8.15 -1.71 17.53
N LEU A 517 8.89 -1.77 18.64
CA LEU A 517 9.99 -0.86 18.94
C LEU A 517 11.24 -1.69 19.18
N GLU A 518 12.37 -1.21 18.69
CA GLU A 518 13.66 -1.83 19.00
C GLU A 518 14.68 -0.80 19.45
N SER A 519 15.47 -1.18 20.46
CA SER A 519 16.58 -0.36 20.93
C SER A 519 17.73 -0.42 19.92
N ILE A 520 18.17 0.73 19.40
CA ILE A 520 19.28 0.85 18.44
C ILE A 520 20.41 1.71 19.02
N GLN A 521 21.64 1.54 18.55
CA GLN A 521 22.75 2.44 18.94
C GLN A 521 22.52 3.85 18.39
N ARG A 522 22.69 4.89 19.24
CA ARG A 522 22.46 6.30 18.90
C ARG A 522 23.43 6.87 17.86
N ASP A 523 24.45 6.12 17.45
CA ASP A 523 25.50 6.50 16.50
C ASP A 523 24.95 7.03 15.16
N LYS A 524 23.66 6.75 14.87
CA LYS A 524 22.92 7.20 13.69
C LYS A 524 21.89 8.29 13.94
N CYS A 525 21.53 8.60 15.19
CA CYS A 525 20.75 9.79 15.49
C CYS A 525 21.69 10.98 15.47
N ARG A 526 22.02 11.46 14.25
CA ARG A 526 22.44 12.85 14.14
C ARG A 526 21.25 13.66 14.66
N PRO A 527 21.41 14.53 15.66
CA PRO A 527 20.50 15.65 15.82
C PRO A 527 20.70 16.56 14.61
N THR A 528 20.20 16.15 13.44
CA THR A 528 20.04 16.98 12.25
C THR A 528 18.82 17.88 12.46
N LEU A 529 18.83 18.62 13.56
CA LEU A 529 18.09 19.86 13.64
C LEU A 529 19.15 20.97 13.69
N PRO A 530 19.56 21.53 12.54
CA PRO A 530 19.57 22.99 12.54
C PRO A 530 18.20 23.41 13.07
N PRO A 531 18.11 24.33 14.06
CA PRO A 531 16.86 24.71 14.70
C PRO A 531 15.82 24.89 13.62
N SER A 532 14.77 24.06 13.65
CA SER A 532 13.68 24.16 12.69
C SER A 532 13.18 25.60 12.75
N ILE A 533 13.44 26.39 11.70
CA ILE A 533 13.02 27.78 11.64
C ILE A 533 11.50 27.73 11.67
N ARG A 534 10.91 27.98 12.85
CA ARG A 534 9.47 28.06 13.00
C ARG A 534 9.04 29.22 12.12
N THR A 535 8.39 28.86 11.02
CA THR A 535 7.95 29.83 10.05
C THR A 535 6.80 30.62 10.67
N PRO A 536 6.84 31.96 10.68
CA PRO A 536 5.71 32.76 11.14
C PRO A 536 4.46 32.37 10.34
N PRO A 537 3.29 32.29 11.00
CA PRO A 537 2.05 31.98 10.28
C PRO A 537 1.83 33.00 9.17
N PHE A 538 1.29 32.52 8.04
CA PHE A 538 1.02 33.32 6.84
C PHE A 538 2.22 33.91 6.08
N ASN A 539 3.46 33.78 6.55
CA ASN A 539 4.60 34.22 5.75
C ASN A 539 4.99 33.15 4.73
N ILE A 540 5.06 33.54 3.45
CA ILE A 540 5.63 32.69 2.41
C ILE A 540 7.13 32.58 2.68
N THR A 541 7.57 31.36 2.95
CA THR A 541 8.97 31.06 3.21
C THR A 541 9.54 30.27 2.05
N SER A 542 10.73 30.68 1.61
CA SER A 542 11.50 29.92 0.64
C SER A 542 12.56 29.08 1.36
N ARG A 543 12.77 27.86 0.88
CA ARG A 543 13.88 27.02 1.32
C ARG A 543 14.53 26.36 0.12
N ILE A 544 15.84 26.33 0.10
CA ILE A 544 16.64 25.78 -1.00
C ILE A 544 17.45 24.61 -0.44
N ILE A 545 17.52 23.53 -1.22
CA ILE A 545 18.39 22.38 -1.02
C ILE A 545 19.38 22.34 -2.16
N CYS A 546 20.64 22.13 -1.84
CA CYS A 546 21.73 22.07 -2.78
C CYS A 546 22.27 20.65 -2.77
N GLY A 547 22.07 19.90 -3.84
CA GLY A 547 22.60 18.56 -4.00
C GLY A 547 24.12 18.59 -4.14
N LEU A 548 24.85 18.67 -3.02
CA LEU A 548 26.28 18.38 -3.03
C LEU A 548 26.48 16.89 -3.38
N ALA A 549 27.42 16.61 -4.27
CA ALA A 549 27.59 15.37 -5.04
C ALA A 549 27.74 14.04 -4.26
N SER A 550 27.52 13.99 -2.95
CA SER A 550 27.76 12.78 -2.14
C SER A 550 26.81 12.56 -0.96
N GLY A 551 25.69 13.29 -0.82
CA GLY A 551 24.82 13.15 0.36
C GLY A 551 23.31 13.23 0.07
N ARG A 552 22.52 12.39 0.76
CA ARG A 552 21.07 12.62 0.89
C ARG A 552 20.87 13.81 1.84
N GLU A 553 20.42 14.94 1.31
CA GLU A 553 20.02 16.08 2.15
C GLU A 553 18.55 15.96 2.54
N THR A 554 18.29 16.00 3.85
CA THR A 554 16.93 16.05 4.40
C THR A 554 16.63 17.47 4.86
N VAL A 555 15.50 18.01 4.42
CA VAL A 555 14.95 19.28 4.90
C VAL A 555 13.75 19.05 5.78
N ASN A 556 13.80 19.66 6.95
CA ASN A 556 12.72 19.63 7.92
C ASN A 556 11.93 20.93 7.84
N PHE A 557 10.65 20.83 7.50
CA PHE A 557 9.68 21.90 7.54
C PHE A 557 8.91 21.85 8.86
N ALA A 558 8.61 23.00 9.45
CA ALA A 558 7.88 23.07 10.72
C ALA A 558 7.02 24.33 10.81
N CYS A 559 5.78 24.13 11.23
CA CYS A 559 4.81 25.16 11.58
C CYS A 559 4.59 25.21 13.09
N THR A 560 4.09 26.36 13.56
CA THR A 560 3.60 26.49 14.94
C THR A 560 2.42 25.56 15.20
N PRO A 561 2.16 25.15 16.45
CA PRO A 561 0.99 24.32 16.79
C PRO A 561 -0.32 24.89 16.21
N ASN A 562 -1.19 24.01 15.71
CA ASN A 562 -2.46 24.30 14.99
C ASN A 562 -2.31 24.78 13.53
N TYR A 563 -1.08 24.92 13.04
CA TYR A 563 -0.82 25.25 11.64
C TYR A 563 -0.26 24.03 10.90
N GLY A 564 -0.61 23.91 9.63
CA GLY A 564 -0.10 22.90 8.72
C GLY A 564 0.65 23.55 7.57
N LEU A 565 1.58 22.78 6.99
CA LEU A 565 2.36 23.19 5.83
C LEU A 565 1.47 23.24 4.59
N VAL A 566 1.58 24.31 3.81
CA VAL A 566 0.98 24.42 2.49
C VAL A 566 2.08 24.80 1.52
N PHE A 567 2.43 23.88 0.63
CA PHE A 567 3.39 24.14 -0.43
C PHE A 567 2.70 24.90 -1.55
N LEU A 568 3.18 26.11 -1.83
CA LEU A 568 2.66 26.97 -2.90
C LEU A 568 3.27 26.55 -4.23
N GLN A 569 4.59 26.37 -4.24
CA GLN A 569 5.36 26.00 -5.41
C GLN A 569 6.59 25.21 -4.96
N SER A 570 7.02 24.26 -5.79
CA SER A 570 8.36 23.69 -5.66
C SER A 570 8.96 23.49 -7.04
N TYR A 571 10.27 23.70 -7.12
CA TYR A 571 11.01 23.69 -8.37
C TYR A 571 12.30 22.90 -8.19
N HIS A 572 12.62 22.07 -9.19
CA HIS A 572 13.93 21.48 -9.38
C HIS A 572 14.69 22.35 -10.39
N PHE A 573 15.97 22.62 -10.11
CA PHE A 573 16.82 23.43 -10.97
C PHE A 573 18.06 22.65 -11.38
N VAL A 574 18.60 23.04 -12.53
CA VAL A 574 19.97 22.75 -12.93
C VAL A 574 20.69 24.09 -12.92
N THR A 575 21.54 24.34 -11.93
CA THR A 575 22.26 25.62 -11.84
C THR A 575 23.38 25.69 -12.89
N LYS A 576 23.79 26.91 -13.28
CA LYS A 576 24.94 27.12 -14.18
C LYS A 576 26.24 26.62 -13.52
N GLU A 577 26.36 26.78 -12.20
CA GLU A 577 27.48 26.30 -11.39
C GLU A 577 26.97 25.50 -10.16
N PRO A 578 26.92 24.15 -10.24
CA PRO A 578 26.39 23.28 -9.17
C PRO A 578 27.02 23.50 -7.79
N SER A 579 28.27 23.97 -7.75
CA SER A 579 29.00 24.25 -6.51
C SER A 579 28.52 25.51 -5.78
N GLN A 580 27.86 26.45 -6.46
CA GLN A 580 27.46 27.73 -5.87
C GLN A 580 26.00 27.77 -5.38
N CYS A 581 25.17 26.81 -5.80
CA CYS A 581 23.74 26.74 -5.45
C CYS A 581 23.00 28.08 -5.62
N ASN A 582 23.32 28.82 -6.68
CA ASN A 582 22.69 30.09 -6.98
C ASN A 582 21.40 29.85 -7.78
N VAL A 583 20.25 29.86 -7.12
CA VAL A 583 18.93 29.64 -7.76
C VAL A 583 18.53 30.73 -8.76
N ASN A 584 19.24 31.86 -8.78
CA ASN A 584 19.03 32.91 -9.78
C ASN A 584 19.77 32.63 -11.09
N GLU A 585 20.70 31.67 -11.10
CA GLU A 585 21.51 31.30 -12.26
C GLU A 585 21.32 29.82 -12.59
N TYR A 586 20.27 29.53 -13.36
CA TYR A 586 19.94 28.18 -13.78
C TYR A 586 19.91 28.05 -15.30
N THR A 587 20.23 26.86 -15.78
CA THR A 587 20.08 26.46 -17.19
C THR A 587 18.70 25.87 -17.44
N CYS A 588 18.07 25.30 -16.40
CA CYS A 588 16.72 24.76 -16.50
C CYS A 588 15.94 24.79 -15.17
N LEU A 589 14.61 24.91 -15.28
CA LEU A 589 13.63 24.94 -14.20
C LEU A 589 12.53 23.91 -14.46
N TYR A 590 12.22 23.06 -13.49
CA TYR A 590 11.12 22.09 -13.59
C TYR A 590 10.21 22.11 -12.36
N PRO A 591 8.88 22.29 -12.50
CA PRO A 591 7.95 22.30 -11.37
C PRO A 591 7.79 20.89 -10.76
N SER A 592 7.85 20.80 -9.44
CA SER A 592 7.66 19.57 -8.67
C SER A 592 6.40 19.61 -7.82
N LYS A 593 5.75 18.45 -7.65
CA LYS A 593 4.62 18.24 -6.73
C LYS A 593 4.92 17.23 -5.62
N GLN A 594 6.10 16.60 -5.63
CA GLN A 594 6.45 15.56 -4.65
C GLN A 594 6.42 16.05 -3.19
N PRO A 595 6.96 17.25 -2.86
CA PRO A 595 6.97 17.72 -1.47
C PRO A 595 5.58 18.03 -0.97
N GLN A 596 4.72 18.58 -1.85
CA GLN A 596 3.31 18.83 -1.55
C GLN A 596 2.61 17.52 -1.18
N ALA A 597 2.79 16.46 -2.00
CA ALA A 597 2.21 15.15 -1.76
C ALA A 597 2.65 14.49 -0.44
N GLN A 598 3.86 14.81 0.04
CA GLN A 598 4.42 14.22 1.27
C GLN A 598 4.15 15.05 2.52
N CYS A 599 4.19 16.38 2.41
CA CYS A 599 4.28 17.28 3.55
C CYS A 599 3.08 18.20 3.75
N SER A 600 2.23 18.43 2.74
CA SER A 600 1.09 19.33 2.90
C SER A 600 0.12 18.85 3.98
N GLY A 601 -0.31 19.76 4.85
CA GLY A 601 -1.21 19.51 5.98
C GLY A 601 -0.52 19.02 7.26
N GLN A 602 0.74 18.58 7.18
CA GLN A 602 1.51 18.21 8.37
C GLN A 602 1.99 19.45 9.12
N GLN A 603 2.05 19.39 10.45
CA GLN A 603 2.65 20.45 11.25
C GLN A 603 4.18 20.47 11.08
N THR A 604 4.79 19.29 11.05
CA THR A 604 6.21 19.06 10.82
C THR A 604 6.37 18.01 9.73
N CYS A 605 7.32 18.20 8.83
CA CYS A 605 7.61 17.22 7.78
C CYS A 605 9.10 17.20 7.44
N SER A 606 9.66 16.00 7.27
CA SER A 606 11.02 15.80 6.81
C SER A 606 11.00 15.30 5.37
N TYR A 607 11.47 16.13 4.45
CA TYR A 607 11.59 15.78 3.03
C TYR A 607 13.04 15.48 2.72
N THR A 608 13.33 14.22 2.34
CA THR A 608 14.67 13.85 1.90
C THR A 608 14.74 14.01 0.39
N TYR A 609 15.58 14.95 -0.06
CA TYR A 609 15.82 15.15 -1.48
C TYR A 609 16.61 13.95 -2.01
N PRO A 610 16.04 13.17 -2.93
CA PRO A 610 16.67 11.93 -3.34
C PRO A 610 17.67 12.24 -4.47
N VAL A 611 18.87 12.72 -4.15
CA VAL A 611 19.99 12.78 -5.11
C VAL A 611 20.58 11.36 -5.23
N PRO A 612 20.74 10.77 -6.43
CA PRO A 612 20.56 11.27 -7.80
C PRO A 612 19.28 10.73 -8.50
N LEU A 613 18.23 10.41 -7.73
CA LEU A 613 17.06 9.61 -8.14
C LEU A 613 15.98 10.36 -8.94
N LEU A 614 16.23 11.61 -9.33
CA LEU A 614 15.34 12.29 -10.27
C LEU A 614 15.77 11.90 -11.68
N SER A 615 14.88 11.21 -12.40
CA SER A 615 15.02 10.97 -13.83
C SER A 615 15.50 12.24 -14.53
N PRO A 616 16.42 12.13 -15.49
CA PRO A 616 16.84 13.26 -16.31
C PRO A 616 15.62 14.09 -16.71
N LEU A 617 15.63 15.37 -16.37
CA LEU A 617 14.48 16.21 -16.66
C LEU A 617 14.46 16.39 -18.18
N ASN A 618 13.49 15.79 -18.88
CA ASN A 618 13.36 15.91 -20.33
C ASN A 618 13.29 17.38 -20.78
N ALA A 619 12.70 18.24 -19.94
CA ALA A 619 12.64 19.69 -20.14
C ALA A 619 14.03 20.38 -20.04
N CYS A 620 15.02 19.71 -19.45
CA CYS A 620 16.37 20.21 -19.17
C CYS A 620 17.46 19.49 -19.97
N GLN A 621 17.14 19.03 -21.19
CA GLN A 621 18.08 18.29 -22.04
C GLN A 621 18.71 17.08 -21.32
N ASN A 622 17.94 16.39 -20.49
CA ASN A 622 18.39 15.25 -19.68
C ASN A 622 19.49 15.59 -18.65
N SER A 623 19.60 16.84 -18.24
CA SER A 623 20.42 17.22 -17.08
C SER A 623 19.73 16.82 -15.78
N GLN A 624 20.50 16.31 -14.82
CA GLN A 624 20.01 16.03 -13.46
C GLN A 624 19.86 17.35 -12.69
N ALA A 625 18.76 17.49 -11.96
CA ALA A 625 18.60 18.62 -11.06
C ALA A 625 19.65 18.55 -9.95
N ASP A 626 20.35 19.66 -9.74
CA ASP A 626 21.37 19.80 -8.70
C ASP A 626 20.84 20.54 -7.47
N SER A 627 19.64 21.09 -7.54
CA SER A 627 19.05 21.87 -6.46
C SER A 627 17.52 21.87 -6.52
N THR A 628 16.92 22.13 -5.38
CA THR A 628 15.45 22.24 -5.25
C THR A 628 15.08 23.41 -4.36
N GLN A 629 14.11 24.21 -4.80
CA GLN A 629 13.53 25.29 -4.02
C GLN A 629 12.07 24.98 -3.70
N PHE A 630 11.67 25.28 -2.48
CA PHE A 630 10.32 25.15 -1.99
C PHE A 630 9.83 26.53 -1.55
N TYR A 631 8.61 26.87 -1.94
CA TYR A 631 7.86 27.98 -1.38
C TYR A 631 6.70 27.39 -0.61
N TYR A 632 6.67 27.62 0.70
CA TYR A 632 5.64 27.09 1.57
C TYR A 632 5.16 28.14 2.56
N GLN A 633 3.98 27.91 3.12
CA GLN A 633 3.36 28.77 4.10
C GLN A 633 2.75 27.90 5.20
N CYS A 634 2.66 28.45 6.42
CA CYS A 634 1.95 27.82 7.53
C CYS A 634 0.55 28.42 7.64
N LEU A 635 -0.48 27.59 7.45
CA LEU A 635 -1.89 27.99 7.54
C LEU A 635 -2.60 27.28 8.68
N PRO A 636 -3.60 27.91 9.32
CA PRO A 636 -4.39 27.24 10.33
C PRO A 636 -5.19 26.10 9.68
N MET A 637 -5.18 24.93 10.32
CA MET A 637 -5.86 23.75 9.78
C MET A 637 -7.27 23.57 10.34
N ARG A 638 -7.60 24.32 11.40
CA ARG A 638 -8.89 24.26 12.09
C ARG A 638 -9.38 25.66 12.47
N PRO A 639 -10.70 25.86 12.53
CA PRO A 639 -11.29 27.03 13.16
C PRO A 639 -10.75 27.24 14.57
N SER A 640 -10.43 28.49 14.90
CA SER A 640 -10.10 28.93 16.26
C SER A 640 -10.90 30.20 16.56
N LEU A 641 -10.86 30.67 17.81
CA LEU A 641 -11.50 31.94 18.19
C LEU A 641 -10.92 33.15 17.42
N GLU A 642 -9.73 33.03 16.82
CA GLU A 642 -9.09 34.08 16.03
C GLU A 642 -9.63 34.15 14.58
N TYR A 643 -10.20 33.05 14.06
CA TYR A 643 -10.60 32.94 12.67
C TYR A 643 -12.11 32.79 12.54
N SER A 644 -12.75 33.73 11.84
CA SER A 644 -14.16 33.59 11.52
C SER A 644 -14.41 32.35 10.67
N THR A 645 -15.46 31.59 10.98
CA THR A 645 -15.93 30.50 10.13
C THR A 645 -17.25 30.92 9.51
N VAL A 646 -17.29 30.91 8.19
CA VAL A 646 -18.43 31.27 7.36
C VAL A 646 -18.95 29.98 6.73
N LYS A 647 -20.27 29.77 6.76
CA LYS A 647 -20.85 28.57 6.16
C LYS A 647 -21.52 28.92 4.84
N PHE A 648 -21.24 28.12 3.80
CA PHE A 648 -22.02 28.17 2.56
C PHE A 648 -23.51 28.06 2.87
N CYS A 649 -24.34 28.77 2.11
CA CYS A 649 -25.80 28.85 2.27
C CYS A 649 -26.33 29.65 3.49
N PHE A 650 -25.50 29.96 4.48
CA PHE A 650 -25.93 30.74 5.65
C PHE A 650 -25.47 32.19 5.58
N ASN A 651 -24.36 32.43 4.87
CA ASN A 651 -23.79 33.75 4.69
C ASN A 651 -23.78 34.08 3.20
N SER A 652 -24.19 35.30 2.86
CA SER A 652 -24.09 35.83 1.50
C SER A 652 -22.76 36.53 1.24
N GLU A 653 -22.10 37.06 2.28
CA GLU A 653 -20.80 37.73 2.15
C GLU A 653 -19.93 37.61 3.41
N THR A 654 -18.64 37.86 3.26
CA THR A 654 -17.69 38.05 4.37
C THR A 654 -16.72 39.18 4.09
N LEU A 655 -16.45 39.99 5.12
CA LEU A 655 -15.57 41.17 5.08
C LEU A 655 -14.31 40.98 5.94
N ASN A 656 -14.13 39.80 6.53
CA ASN A 656 -12.96 39.55 7.37
C ASN A 656 -11.72 39.39 6.49
N GLU A 657 -10.55 39.78 6.99
CA GLU A 657 -9.30 39.65 6.22
C GLU A 657 -8.84 38.19 6.09
N LYS A 658 -9.29 37.30 6.96
CA LYS A 658 -8.95 35.88 6.94
C LYS A 658 -10.03 35.05 7.60
N GLY A 659 -10.24 33.82 7.14
CA GLY A 659 -11.25 32.95 7.74
C GLY A 659 -11.41 31.60 7.06
N PHE A 660 -12.24 30.75 7.66
CA PHE A 660 -12.67 29.48 7.10
C PHE A 660 -13.99 29.61 6.37
N ILE A 661 -14.13 28.87 5.28
CA ILE A 661 -15.39 28.70 4.55
C ILE A 661 -15.71 27.21 4.53
N GLU A 662 -16.87 26.83 5.04
CA GLU A 662 -17.27 25.43 5.15
C GLU A 662 -18.59 25.17 4.43
N THR A 663 -18.72 24.01 3.77
CA THR A 663 -20.03 23.52 3.33
C THR A 663 -20.95 23.27 4.52
N PRO A 664 -22.29 23.28 4.34
CA PRO A 664 -23.20 22.90 5.41
C PRO A 664 -22.80 21.55 6.02
N ASP A 665 -22.80 21.49 7.35
CA ASP A 665 -22.52 20.30 8.15
C ASP A 665 -21.10 19.72 8.08
N TYR A 666 -20.15 20.38 7.41
CA TYR A 666 -18.74 19.96 7.42
C TYR A 666 -18.24 19.78 8.88
N PRO A 667 -17.51 18.69 9.19
CA PRO A 667 -16.93 17.74 8.27
C PRO A 667 -17.78 16.48 8.03
N ASN A 668 -19.06 16.51 8.41
CA ASN A 668 -20.00 15.45 8.11
C ASN A 668 -20.44 15.52 6.64
N THR A 669 -21.12 14.47 6.19
CA THR A 669 -21.76 14.46 4.87
C THR A 669 -22.69 15.66 4.73
N TYR A 670 -22.51 16.45 3.66
CA TYR A 670 -23.41 17.56 3.36
C TYR A 670 -24.81 17.02 3.05
N GLN A 671 -25.84 17.68 3.59
CA GLN A 671 -27.22 17.21 3.47
C GLN A 671 -27.68 17.07 2.03
N ASN A 672 -28.46 16.01 1.79
CA ASN A 672 -29.12 15.78 0.51
C ASN A 672 -30.19 16.84 0.21
N GLY A 673 -30.16 17.31 -1.03
CA GLY A 673 -31.09 18.26 -1.57
C GLY A 673 -30.39 19.10 -2.60
N LYS A 674 -31.05 19.32 -3.74
CA LYS A 674 -30.57 20.27 -4.74
C LYS A 674 -30.43 21.64 -4.07
N ARG A 675 -29.20 22.12 -3.95
CA ARG A 675 -28.91 23.40 -3.31
C ARG A 675 -27.91 24.15 -4.15
N GLN A 676 -28.21 25.41 -4.42
CA GLN A 676 -27.28 26.35 -5.02
C GLN A 676 -27.18 27.55 -4.10
N CYS A 677 -25.97 27.83 -3.63
CA CYS A 677 -25.73 28.90 -2.67
C CYS A 677 -24.49 29.69 -3.09
N SER A 678 -24.52 31.00 -2.92
CA SER A 678 -23.40 31.87 -3.22
C SER A 678 -22.88 32.59 -1.97
N LEU A 679 -21.57 32.77 -1.89
CA LEU A 679 -20.85 33.51 -0.87
C LEU A 679 -19.85 34.44 -1.55
N THR A 680 -19.90 35.72 -1.23
CA THR A 680 -18.96 36.72 -1.75
C THR A 680 -17.90 37.05 -0.69
N ILE A 681 -16.62 36.90 -1.04
CA ILE A 681 -15.50 37.44 -0.26
C ILE A 681 -15.22 38.85 -0.78
N ARG A 682 -15.26 39.86 0.08
CA ARG A 682 -15.06 41.27 -0.30
C ARG A 682 -13.99 41.94 0.54
N LEU A 683 -13.19 42.79 -0.11
CA LEU A 683 -12.28 43.70 0.57
C LEU A 683 -13.04 44.68 1.47
N PRO A 684 -12.53 44.98 2.68
CA PRO A 684 -13.07 46.07 3.50
C PRO A 684 -12.95 47.42 2.79
N LYS A 685 -14.05 48.19 2.73
CA LYS A 685 -14.11 49.52 2.06
C LYS A 685 -13.09 50.55 2.59
N ASN A 686 -12.58 50.38 3.81
CA ASN A 686 -11.64 51.32 4.43
C ASN A 686 -10.22 51.24 3.86
N ASN A 687 -9.99 50.39 2.85
CA ASN A 687 -8.69 50.11 2.26
C ASN A 687 -8.59 50.55 0.78
N ASP A 688 -9.51 51.40 0.31
CA ASP A 688 -9.51 51.95 -1.05
C ASP A 688 -8.16 52.62 -1.36
N GLY A 689 -7.39 52.01 -2.28
CA GLY A 689 -6.07 52.47 -2.72
C GLY A 689 -4.91 51.51 -2.45
N LYS A 690 -5.10 50.47 -1.62
CA LYS A 690 -4.11 49.39 -1.47
C LYS A 690 -4.45 48.23 -2.42
N ILE A 691 -3.42 47.68 -3.05
CA ILE A 691 -3.56 46.49 -3.90
C ILE A 691 -3.54 45.28 -2.98
N TYR A 692 -4.69 44.67 -2.74
CA TYR A 692 -4.81 43.43 -2.00
C TYR A 692 -5.09 42.28 -2.97
N SER A 693 -4.59 41.10 -2.62
CA SER A 693 -4.95 39.87 -3.29
C SER A 693 -5.77 38.98 -2.36
N ILE A 694 -6.75 38.28 -2.92
CA ILE A 694 -7.53 37.25 -2.23
C ILE A 694 -6.90 35.91 -2.57
N TYR A 695 -6.46 35.19 -1.54
CA TYR A 695 -5.92 33.83 -1.61
C TYR A 695 -6.95 32.84 -1.11
N LEU A 696 -7.18 31.78 -1.86
CA LEU A 696 -8.11 30.71 -1.50
C LEU A 696 -7.38 29.37 -1.47
N TYR A 697 -7.31 28.80 -0.27
CA TYR A 697 -6.69 27.52 0.01
C TYR A 697 -7.77 26.46 0.22
N ILE A 698 -7.62 25.30 -0.40
CA ILE A 698 -8.40 24.11 -0.05
C ILE A 698 -7.70 23.46 1.13
N ILE A 699 -8.38 23.31 2.26
CA ILE A 699 -7.88 22.54 3.40
C ILE A 699 -8.36 21.09 3.32
N GLY A 700 -9.59 20.89 2.83
CA GLY A 700 -10.12 19.58 2.47
C GLY A 700 -11.30 19.72 1.52
N LEU A 701 -11.36 18.86 0.51
CA LEU A 701 -12.44 18.79 -0.47
C LEU A 701 -12.90 17.34 -0.63
N SER A 702 -14.20 17.12 -0.60
CA SER A 702 -14.85 15.83 -0.82
C SER A 702 -16.24 16.09 -1.38
N LEU A 703 -16.30 16.34 -2.69
CA LEU A 703 -17.53 16.58 -3.45
C LEU A 703 -17.67 15.55 -4.57
N ARG A 704 -18.89 15.12 -4.87
CA ARG A 704 -19.17 14.14 -5.93
C ARG A 704 -18.61 14.58 -7.29
N ASP A 705 -17.79 13.73 -7.89
CA ASP A 705 -17.31 13.86 -9.27
C ASP A 705 -17.89 12.74 -10.17
N THR A 706 -17.73 12.85 -11.49
CA THR A 706 -18.21 11.85 -12.46
C THR A 706 -17.32 10.62 -12.57
N SER A 707 -16.13 10.63 -11.99
CA SER A 707 -15.12 9.59 -12.19
C SER A 707 -15.52 8.24 -11.60
N THR A 708 -16.40 8.23 -10.60
CA THR A 708 -16.92 6.99 -9.98
C THR A 708 -17.95 6.27 -10.83
N ILE A 709 -18.65 6.97 -11.73
CA ILE A 709 -19.76 6.42 -12.52
C ILE A 709 -19.32 6.15 -13.97
N ASN A 710 -18.44 6.98 -14.53
CA ASN A 710 -17.91 6.77 -15.87
C ASN A 710 -16.47 7.30 -16.01
N PRO A 711 -15.43 6.43 -15.90
CA PRO A 711 -14.03 6.86 -15.92
C PRO A 711 -13.55 7.44 -17.26
N SER A 712 -14.38 7.42 -18.31
CA SER A 712 -14.06 7.98 -19.63
C SER A 712 -14.52 9.44 -19.83
N SER A 713 -15.36 10.00 -18.98
CA SER A 713 -15.82 11.40 -19.06
C SER A 713 -15.10 12.29 -18.05
N ALA A 714 -13.85 12.66 -18.35
CA ALA A 714 -12.89 13.18 -17.37
C ALA A 714 -13.10 14.63 -16.86
N THR A 715 -14.28 15.27 -16.97
CA THR A 715 -14.37 16.72 -16.68
C THR A 715 -15.64 17.24 -16.03
N GLU A 716 -16.65 16.41 -15.74
CA GLU A 716 -17.90 16.95 -15.20
C GLU A 716 -18.03 16.72 -13.68
N CYS A 717 -18.23 17.79 -12.93
CA CYS A 717 -18.52 17.75 -11.50
C CYS A 717 -20.03 17.58 -11.29
N PHE A 718 -20.46 16.55 -10.55
CA PHE A 718 -21.85 16.44 -10.11
C PHE A 718 -22.17 17.51 -9.07
N ASP A 719 -21.32 17.61 -8.06
CA ASP A 719 -21.35 18.67 -7.08
C ASP A 719 -20.09 19.51 -7.24
N SER A 720 -20.21 20.83 -7.16
CA SER A 720 -19.09 21.72 -7.43
C SER A 720 -19.07 22.93 -6.51
N ILE A 721 -17.87 23.40 -6.22
CA ILE A 721 -17.65 24.79 -5.80
C ILE A 721 -17.09 25.53 -6.99
N LYS A 722 -17.87 26.48 -7.52
CA LYS A 722 -17.41 27.40 -8.55
C LYS A 722 -16.88 28.67 -7.89
N TYR A 723 -15.82 29.24 -8.40
CA TYR A 723 -15.35 30.55 -7.96
C TYR A 723 -15.15 31.46 -9.16
N THR A 724 -15.57 32.72 -9.03
CA THR A 724 -15.43 33.74 -10.08
C THR A 724 -15.01 35.09 -9.50
N ASP A 725 -14.07 35.75 -10.18
CA ASP A 725 -13.62 37.11 -9.91
C ASP A 725 -14.08 38.12 -10.98
N GLY A 726 -15.07 37.72 -11.77
CA GLY A 726 -15.62 38.48 -12.90
C GLY A 726 -15.04 38.05 -14.25
N ASP A 727 -13.72 37.89 -14.36
CA ASP A 727 -13.06 37.56 -15.63
C ASP A 727 -12.80 36.06 -15.77
N ARG A 728 -12.55 35.38 -14.65
CA ARG A 728 -12.25 33.95 -14.58
C ARG A 728 -13.35 33.22 -13.82
N THR A 729 -13.66 32.00 -14.26
CA THR A 729 -14.54 31.08 -13.54
C THR A 729 -13.96 29.68 -13.62
N ASP A 730 -13.71 29.05 -12.48
CA ASP A 730 -13.29 27.65 -12.39
C ASP A 730 -14.23 26.87 -11.46
N SER A 731 -14.14 25.54 -11.50
CA SER A 731 -15.00 24.62 -10.76
C SER A 731 -14.19 23.52 -10.08
N LEU A 732 -14.48 23.27 -8.81
CA LEU A 732 -13.82 22.25 -7.98
C LEU A 732 -14.78 21.13 -7.61
N CYS A 733 -14.32 19.89 -7.74
CA CYS A 733 -14.98 18.70 -7.22
C CYS A 733 -13.97 17.57 -6.97
N GLY A 734 -14.45 16.41 -6.55
CA GLY A 734 -13.63 15.25 -6.24
C GLY A 734 -13.09 15.28 -4.81
N LYS A 735 -11.98 14.57 -4.60
CA LYS A 735 -11.36 14.42 -3.28
C LYS A 735 -9.96 15.02 -3.24
N ILE A 736 -9.77 16.00 -2.37
CA ILE A 736 -8.47 16.62 -2.09
C ILE A 736 -8.28 16.59 -0.58
N ASP A 737 -7.41 15.68 -0.12
CA ASP A 737 -7.13 15.45 1.30
C ASP A 737 -5.92 16.26 1.81
N GLN A 738 -5.30 17.06 0.96
CA GLN A 738 -4.09 17.83 1.27
C GLN A 738 -4.29 19.32 1.04
N PRO A 739 -3.84 20.17 1.98
CA PRO A 739 -3.87 21.60 1.79
C PRO A 739 -3.12 22.06 0.54
N VAL A 740 -3.80 22.86 -0.29
CA VAL A 740 -3.27 23.41 -1.54
C VAL A 740 -3.79 24.82 -1.76
N LEU A 741 -2.93 25.69 -2.28
CA LEU A 741 -3.37 26.96 -2.86
C LEU A 741 -4.06 26.66 -4.18
N GLU A 742 -5.36 26.87 -4.24
CA GLU A 742 -6.14 26.60 -5.45
C GLU A 742 -6.25 27.84 -6.32
N TYR A 743 -6.51 28.98 -5.69
CA TYR A 743 -6.88 30.19 -6.40
C TYR A 743 -6.33 31.45 -5.74
N TYR A 744 -5.95 32.41 -6.56
CA TYR A 744 -5.65 33.76 -6.11
C TYR A 744 -6.10 34.78 -7.16
N THR A 745 -6.49 35.96 -6.71
CA THR A 745 -6.84 37.08 -7.60
C THR A 745 -6.48 38.41 -6.97
N ASN A 746 -6.20 39.42 -7.79
CA ASN A 746 -6.00 40.81 -7.38
C ASN A 746 -7.31 41.63 -7.44
N LYS A 747 -8.43 40.98 -7.77
CA LYS A 747 -9.76 41.60 -7.76
C LYS A 747 -10.21 41.85 -6.33
N GLN A 748 -11.10 42.82 -6.18
CA GLN A 748 -11.59 43.23 -4.86
C GLN A 748 -12.67 42.33 -4.28
N GLU A 749 -13.25 41.46 -5.12
CA GLU A 749 -14.25 40.49 -4.71
C GLU A 749 -14.07 39.15 -5.44
N VAL A 750 -14.42 38.07 -4.75
CA VAL A 750 -14.52 36.72 -5.31
C VAL A 750 -15.88 36.15 -4.91
N ASN A 751 -16.64 35.69 -5.89
CA ASN A 751 -17.91 35.01 -5.69
C ASN A 751 -17.70 33.51 -5.74
N LEU A 752 -18.02 32.82 -4.65
CA LEU A 752 -18.03 31.37 -4.55
C LEU A 752 -19.47 30.87 -4.69
N THR A 753 -19.73 29.89 -5.54
CA THR A 753 -21.04 29.25 -5.70
C THR A 753 -20.91 27.74 -5.47
N LEU A 754 -21.52 27.25 -4.40
CA LEU A 754 -21.69 25.84 -4.12
C LEU A 754 -22.93 25.32 -4.85
N ASN A 755 -22.74 24.34 -5.74
CA ASN A 755 -23.81 23.62 -6.43
C ASN A 755 -23.83 22.17 -5.95
N ILE A 756 -24.92 21.76 -5.31
CA ILE A 756 -25.21 20.38 -4.93
C ILE A 756 -26.37 19.89 -5.81
N SER A 757 -26.10 18.87 -6.61
CA SER A 757 -27.05 18.18 -7.47
C SER A 757 -28.03 17.30 -6.68
N GLU A 758 -29.10 16.84 -7.33
CA GLU A 758 -30.13 16.01 -6.69
C GLU A 758 -29.56 14.70 -6.11
N ALA A 759 -30.28 14.15 -5.11
CA ALA A 759 -29.81 13.04 -4.31
C ALA A 759 -29.70 11.74 -5.15
N LEU A 760 -28.57 11.06 -5.04
CA LEU A 760 -28.40 9.67 -5.47
C LEU A 760 -28.99 8.70 -4.43
N PRO A 761 -29.19 7.41 -4.75
CA PRO A 761 -29.64 6.41 -3.76
C PRO A 761 -28.76 6.37 -2.50
N PHE A 762 -29.37 6.01 -1.38
CA PHE A 762 -28.85 6.06 0.00
C PHE A 762 -27.48 5.40 0.21
N SER A 763 -27.07 4.48 -0.67
CA SER A 763 -25.84 3.69 -0.56
C SER A 763 -24.55 4.48 -0.78
N GLU A 764 -24.60 5.63 -1.47
CA GLU A 764 -23.38 6.41 -1.80
C GLU A 764 -23.10 7.59 -0.84
N TRP A 765 -23.99 7.84 0.12
CA TRP A 765 -24.00 9.07 0.91
C TRP A 765 -22.82 9.19 1.88
N ASN A 766 -22.35 8.07 2.41
CA ASN A 766 -21.34 8.09 3.48
C ASN A 766 -19.91 8.41 2.97
N ASN A 767 -19.73 8.70 1.68
CA ASN A 767 -18.41 8.88 1.07
C ASN A 767 -18.00 10.34 0.82
N TRP A 768 -18.92 11.31 0.94
CA TRP A 768 -18.67 12.70 0.56
C TRP A 768 -18.92 13.66 1.72
N GLN A 769 -17.93 14.49 2.06
CA GLN A 769 -17.91 15.29 3.32
C GLN A 769 -18.02 16.79 3.12
N GLY A 770 -18.10 17.23 1.87
CA GLY A 770 -18.18 18.64 1.54
C GLY A 770 -16.79 19.27 1.45
N ALA A 771 -16.66 20.54 1.79
CA ALA A 771 -15.42 21.28 1.66
C ALA A 771 -15.15 22.18 2.86
N ARG A 772 -13.86 22.31 3.19
CA ARG A 772 -13.31 23.37 4.03
C ARG A 772 -12.25 24.11 3.23
N LEU A 773 -12.47 25.39 3.05
CA LEU A 773 -11.54 26.33 2.45
C LEU A 773 -11.02 27.27 3.53
N PHE A 774 -9.82 27.80 3.33
CA PHE A 774 -9.28 28.91 4.11
C PHE A 774 -8.96 30.04 3.16
N TYR A 775 -9.33 31.27 3.51
CA TYR A 775 -9.03 32.43 2.68
C TYR A 775 -8.22 33.47 3.46
N ILE A 776 -7.40 34.22 2.73
CA ILE A 776 -6.63 35.35 3.23
C ILE A 776 -6.74 36.49 2.23
N ILE A 777 -7.00 37.69 2.73
CA ILE A 777 -6.96 38.95 2.02
C ILE A 777 -5.69 39.66 2.49
N GLY A 778 -4.72 39.83 1.61
CA GLY A 778 -3.42 40.36 2.01
C GLY A 778 -2.61 40.91 0.84
N ASP A 779 -1.65 41.76 1.17
CA ASP A 779 -0.58 42.21 0.25
C ASP A 779 0.55 41.17 0.24
N GLN A 780 0.19 39.93 -0.11
CA GLN A 780 1.19 38.92 -0.41
C GLN A 780 1.46 39.02 -1.91
N SER A 781 2.73 38.91 -2.29
CA SER A 781 3.09 38.61 -3.67
C SER A 781 3.42 37.14 -3.70
N LEU A 782 2.77 36.39 -4.61
CA LEU A 782 3.29 35.06 -4.90
C LEU A 782 4.72 35.22 -5.45
N PRO A 783 5.63 34.30 -5.12
CA PRO A 783 6.93 34.28 -5.76
C PRO A 783 6.72 34.31 -7.27
N SER A 784 7.29 35.32 -7.93
CA SER A 784 7.37 35.30 -9.39
C SER A 784 8.17 34.08 -9.79
N GLN A 785 7.76 33.38 -10.86
CA GLN A 785 8.62 32.36 -11.43
C GLN A 785 9.99 32.98 -11.72
N PRO A 786 11.09 32.29 -11.38
CA PRO A 786 12.41 32.69 -11.82
C PRO A 786 12.37 32.92 -13.34
N THR A 787 12.86 34.07 -13.80
CA THR A 787 12.98 34.36 -15.23
C THR A 787 14.25 33.72 -15.74
N SER A 788 14.16 32.90 -16.80
CA SER A 788 15.36 32.30 -17.38
C SER A 788 16.25 33.41 -17.95
N ILE A 789 17.53 33.38 -17.59
CA ILE A 789 18.54 34.21 -18.25
C ILE A 789 18.71 33.64 -19.65
N ASP A 790 17.98 34.21 -20.61
CA ASP A 790 18.10 33.83 -22.00
C ASP A 790 19.49 34.25 -22.49
N ASP A 791 20.36 33.28 -22.81
CA ASP A 791 21.75 33.50 -23.27
C ASP A 791 21.80 34.08 -24.71
N THR A 792 20.86 34.96 -25.06
CA THR A 792 20.87 35.70 -26.33
C THR A 792 21.87 36.85 -26.38
N ASP A 793 22.72 37.01 -25.35
CA ASP A 793 23.85 37.97 -25.39
C ASP A 793 25.14 37.37 -25.98
N LYS A 794 25.01 36.53 -27.01
CA LYS A 794 26.12 36.21 -27.94
C LYS A 794 26.11 37.19 -29.11
N SER A 795 26.68 38.39 -28.88
CA SER A 795 27.60 39.09 -29.81
C SER A 795 27.70 40.59 -29.51
N SER A 796 28.18 40.97 -28.33
CA SER A 796 28.96 42.21 -28.17
C SER A 796 30.45 41.88 -28.28
N LYS A 797 30.89 41.46 -29.48
CA LYS A 797 32.31 41.61 -29.84
C LYS A 797 32.63 43.09 -29.75
N GLY A 798 33.43 43.47 -28.76
CA GLY A 798 34.10 44.76 -28.70
C GLY A 798 34.83 45.00 -30.03
N LYS A 799 34.28 45.91 -30.84
CA LYS A 799 35.02 46.54 -31.93
C LYS A 799 35.78 47.71 -31.33
N LEU A 800 37.09 47.68 -31.53
CA LEU A 800 37.97 48.82 -31.37
C LEU A 800 37.31 50.08 -31.96
N ASN A 801 37.47 51.16 -31.22
CA ASN A 801 37.19 52.52 -31.62
C ASN A 801 38.03 52.88 -32.85
N LEU A 802 37.38 52.99 -34.02
CA LEU A 802 37.91 53.66 -35.21
C LEU A 802 36.84 54.61 -35.78
N GLY A 803 36.21 55.39 -34.88
CA GLY A 803 35.42 56.56 -35.23
C GLY A 803 36.36 57.72 -35.55
N GLY A 804 36.75 57.84 -36.82
CA GLY A 804 37.57 58.96 -37.28
C GLY A 804 37.65 59.21 -38.78
N LEU A 805 37.15 58.34 -39.67
CA LEU A 805 37.40 58.56 -41.11
C LEU A 805 36.30 58.20 -42.12
N ILE A 806 35.12 57.71 -41.71
CA ILE A 806 34.09 57.27 -42.68
C ILE A 806 32.69 57.85 -42.39
N ALA A 807 32.64 59.05 -41.81
CA ALA A 807 31.41 59.86 -41.77
C ALA A 807 31.31 60.86 -42.95
N GLY A 808 32.36 60.98 -43.78
CA GLY A 808 32.41 61.96 -44.87
C GLY A 808 31.81 61.50 -46.22
N ILE A 809 31.56 60.19 -46.42
CA ILE A 809 31.30 59.66 -47.78
C ILE A 809 29.85 59.20 -47.99
N VAL A 810 29.10 58.86 -46.93
CA VAL A 810 27.73 58.34 -47.08
C VAL A 810 26.66 59.44 -47.07
N VAL A 811 26.94 60.61 -46.47
CA VAL A 811 26.04 61.78 -46.54
C VAL A 811 26.07 62.45 -47.93
N GLY A 812 27.18 62.33 -48.67
CA GLY A 812 27.31 62.87 -50.02
C GLY A 812 26.53 62.10 -51.10
N VAL A 813 26.36 60.79 -50.94
CA VAL A 813 25.72 59.94 -51.97
C VAL A 813 24.19 59.89 -51.82
N LEU A 814 23.66 60.01 -50.60
CA LEU A 814 22.21 60.06 -50.34
C LEU A 814 21.57 61.40 -50.71
N LEU A 815 22.30 62.52 -50.65
CA LEU A 815 21.80 63.83 -51.08
C LEU A 815 21.68 63.98 -52.60
N VAL A 816 22.54 63.29 -53.36
CA VAL A 816 22.48 63.30 -54.84
C VAL A 816 21.34 62.39 -55.36
N ALA A 817 21.07 61.27 -54.70
CA ALA A 817 19.98 60.37 -55.07
C ALA A 817 18.57 60.95 -54.82
N VAL A 818 18.40 61.75 -53.76
CA VAL A 818 17.12 62.40 -53.42
C VAL A 818 16.80 63.55 -54.38
N ILE A 819 17.81 64.29 -54.86
CA ILE A 819 17.61 65.36 -55.85
C ILE A 819 17.27 64.79 -57.25
N ILE A 820 17.89 63.67 -57.64
CA ILE A 820 17.59 62.99 -58.92
C ILE A 820 16.22 62.31 -58.89
N GLY A 821 15.84 61.71 -57.75
CA GLY A 821 14.52 61.10 -57.54
C GLY A 821 13.37 62.11 -57.60
N PHE A 822 13.56 63.32 -57.07
CA PHE A 822 12.53 64.37 -57.09
C PHE A 822 12.32 64.98 -58.49
N VAL A 823 13.37 64.99 -59.33
CA VAL A 823 13.30 65.47 -60.73
C VAL A 823 12.65 64.43 -61.67
N LEU A 824 12.79 63.13 -61.37
CA LEU A 824 12.19 62.06 -62.18
C LEU A 824 10.75 61.70 -61.75
N TYR A 825 10.39 61.90 -60.48
CA TYR A 825 9.04 61.68 -59.98
C TYR A 825 8.01 62.70 -60.52
N ARG A 826 8.44 63.92 -60.87
CA ARG A 826 7.58 64.94 -61.49
C ARG A 826 7.25 64.68 -62.96
N ARG A 827 7.86 63.68 -63.61
CA ARG A 827 7.70 63.39 -65.04
C ARG A 827 6.93 62.11 -65.36
N HIS A 828 6.56 61.31 -64.35
CA HIS A 828 5.86 60.02 -64.56
C HIS A 828 4.41 59.99 -64.05
N LEU A 829 3.79 61.16 -63.87
CA LEU A 829 2.39 61.30 -63.44
C LEU A 829 1.51 61.79 -64.61
N LEU A 830 1.52 61.07 -65.74
CA LEU A 830 0.54 61.16 -66.83
C LEU A 830 0.45 59.83 -67.59
N LEU A 831 -0.79 59.33 -67.79
CA LEU A 831 -1.29 58.14 -68.54
C LEU A 831 -1.56 56.89 -67.66
N LYS A 832 -2.81 56.64 -67.20
CA LYS A 832 -3.96 55.90 -67.84
C LYS A 832 -3.64 54.42 -68.15
N SER A 833 -4.52 53.41 -68.06
CA SER A 833 -5.90 53.16 -67.60
C SER A 833 -6.21 51.67 -67.86
N SER A 834 -6.95 51.00 -66.95
CA SER A 834 -7.98 49.94 -67.13
C SER A 834 -7.79 48.67 -68.02
N ILE A 835 -8.40 47.57 -67.54
CA ILE A 835 -9.08 46.44 -68.25
C ILE A 835 -8.44 45.03 -68.14
N THR A 836 -9.19 44.10 -67.54
CA THR A 836 -9.16 42.62 -67.61
C THR A 836 -9.76 42.12 -68.95
N PRO A 837 -9.42 40.94 -69.52
CA PRO A 837 -10.03 39.67 -69.06
C PRO A 837 -9.25 38.33 -69.33
N THR A 838 -9.86 37.26 -68.82
CA THR A 838 -9.73 35.78 -68.98
C THR A 838 -9.21 35.18 -70.29
N VAL A 839 -8.61 33.96 -70.22
CA VAL A 839 -8.97 32.72 -70.98
C VAL A 839 -8.25 31.46 -70.40
N LYS A 840 -8.97 30.32 -70.43
CA LYS A 840 -8.61 28.92 -70.08
C LYS A 840 -7.62 28.25 -71.05
N TYR A 841 -6.98 27.14 -70.65
CA TYR A 841 -6.97 25.88 -71.41
C TYR A 841 -6.82 24.66 -70.47
N ASP A 842 -7.42 23.55 -70.90
CA ASP A 842 -7.67 22.27 -70.23
C ASP A 842 -6.90 21.13 -70.95
N ASN A 843 -7.03 19.90 -70.44
CA ASN A 843 -6.62 18.56 -70.93
C ASN A 843 -5.25 18.06 -70.41
N ASP A 844 -5.09 16.85 -69.84
CA ASP A 844 -5.59 15.55 -70.31
C ASP A 844 -5.65 14.46 -69.21
N THR A 845 -6.52 13.50 -69.49
CA THR A 845 -7.00 12.29 -68.79
C THR A 845 -6.06 11.09 -68.80
N ILE A 846 -6.19 10.17 -67.80
CA ILE A 846 -6.41 8.71 -68.01
C ILE A 846 -7.32 8.14 -66.89
N THR A 847 -8.31 7.36 -67.32
CA THR A 847 -9.43 6.72 -66.59
C THR A 847 -9.21 5.21 -66.39
N VAL A 848 -10.24 4.52 -65.83
CA VAL A 848 -10.65 3.09 -65.90
C VAL A 848 -10.55 2.40 -64.52
N ASN A 849 -11.54 1.74 -63.89
CA ASN A 849 -12.99 1.45 -64.00
C ASN A 849 -13.39 0.99 -62.56
N GLY A 850 -14.60 1.07 -61.99
CA GLY A 850 -15.97 1.12 -62.50
C GLY A 850 -16.73 -0.17 -62.10
N ALA A 851 -17.71 -0.10 -61.20
CA ALA A 851 -18.98 -0.87 -61.23
C ALA A 851 -19.90 -0.55 -60.02
N THR A 852 -20.98 0.16 -60.33
CA THR A 852 -22.26 0.38 -59.63
C THR A 852 -23.13 -0.90 -59.60
N THR A 853 -24.16 -1.01 -58.74
CA THR A 853 -25.56 -0.68 -59.12
C THR A 853 -26.43 -0.18 -57.97
N ASN A 854 -27.34 0.73 -58.35
CA ASN A 854 -28.43 1.37 -57.62
C ASN A 854 -29.64 0.46 -57.39
N GLU A 855 -30.53 0.93 -56.50
CA GLU A 855 -32.00 1.09 -56.58
C GLU A 855 -32.56 0.97 -55.15
N GLY A 856 -33.47 1.78 -54.61
CA GLY A 856 -34.39 2.77 -55.15
C GLY A 856 -35.67 2.69 -54.30
N THR A 857 -36.01 3.79 -53.61
CA THR A 857 -37.37 4.27 -53.24
C THR A 857 -38.44 3.30 -52.69
N GLU A 858 -39.04 3.62 -51.53
CA GLU A 858 -40.42 4.15 -51.46
C GLU A 858 -40.85 4.56 -50.02
N LYS A 859 -41.62 5.65 -49.95
CA LYS A 859 -42.42 6.11 -48.81
C LYS A 859 -43.71 5.29 -48.73
N GLN A 860 -44.22 4.99 -47.52
CA GLN A 860 -45.64 5.22 -47.21
C GLN A 860 -45.96 5.13 -45.71
N THR A 861 -46.78 6.09 -45.30
CA THR A 861 -47.56 6.26 -44.06
C THR A 861 -48.72 5.26 -43.93
N SER A 862 -49.02 4.78 -42.71
CA SER A 862 -50.41 4.75 -42.16
C SER A 862 -50.49 4.43 -40.65
N THR A 863 -50.99 5.41 -39.90
CA THR A 863 -52.09 5.40 -38.91
C THR A 863 -52.57 4.13 -38.15
N SER A 864 -52.72 4.34 -36.82
CA SER A 864 -53.79 3.96 -35.87
C SER A 864 -54.09 2.49 -35.53
N VAL A 865 -54.18 2.17 -34.21
CA VAL A 865 -55.45 2.02 -33.45
C VAL A 865 -55.15 1.77 -31.94
N ASP A 866 -55.89 2.49 -31.09
CA ASP A 866 -56.00 2.38 -29.63
C ASP A 866 -56.72 1.10 -29.14
N LEU A 867 -56.48 0.70 -27.87
CA LEU A 867 -57.49 0.62 -26.78
C LEU A 867 -57.08 -0.32 -25.63
N LEU A 868 -57.04 0.25 -24.40
CA LEU A 868 -57.50 -0.25 -23.08
C LEU A 868 -56.96 -1.61 -22.56
N LYS A 869 -56.62 -1.82 -21.27
CA LYS A 869 -57.33 -1.43 -20.05
C LYS A 869 -56.49 -1.82 -18.80
N GLU A 870 -56.50 -0.96 -17.78
CA GLU A 870 -56.20 -1.21 -16.34
C GLU A 870 -57.20 -2.20 -15.67
N PRO A 871 -57.15 -2.51 -14.34
CA PRO A 871 -56.08 -2.44 -13.31
C PRO A 871 -56.03 -3.64 -12.31
N ALA A 872 -55.13 -3.52 -11.32
CA ALA A 872 -55.21 -3.96 -9.91
C ALA A 872 -55.04 -5.44 -9.53
N THR A 873 -53.91 -5.74 -8.86
CA THR A 873 -53.84 -6.20 -7.45
C THR A 873 -52.45 -5.95 -6.88
#